data_AF-A0A945Z8S9-F1
#
_entry.id   AF-A0A945Z8S9-F1
#
_cell.length_a   1.000
_cell.length_b   1.000
_cell.length_c   1.000
_cell.angle_alpha   90.00
_cell.angle_beta   90.00
_cell.angle_gamma   90.00
#
_symmetry.space_group_name_H-M   'P 1'
#
loop_
_entity.id
_entity.type
_entity.pdbx_description
1 polymer ?
#
loop_
_entity_poly.entity_id
_entity_poly.type
_entity_poly.pdbx_seq_one_letter_code
_entity_poly.pdbx_strand_id
1 'polypeptide(L)'
;MKRLVPVFIISFLYFGTSFAQQRCVTHIIENQLHDADPELAKRIAKSDLMFSALEGSQSNRADKYIIPVVFHIVHDDGPENITNAQVHDAVRYMNKTYSAQNDELDDIVSTFQSRIGDAEIEFRLATIDEFGSATNGIDRIVSQETHIGDDGSKKNYWGKPGFQYLNIWTTDQIYISSAAAYAYRPGNAPSASVDGVISDHRYVGSIGTGSPGSSSTTLTHEIGHFLNLPHTWGTTNEPGLSSNCGMDDGVSDTPNCIGVGNGSCNLSQSTCSSLDNIQNFMDYASCEAMFTAGQVGRMHFALGNNLWTRRYLHDEDNLKNTGVLDLTEARIYMERRDICRGETVTLFDESRYEPDSWSWEITGPENYTSTEQHPEISFTTAGDYSVRLTVTQGSVTQTVYEENYFSVAEVYGAKVPWTEDFSQGDSGWIVDDWDMDDLYEWTLDDEIGFDDNASYKLYNLSQNVGWYDDLIYSSIDTRPLTAVSVSFRVAFAMRESSNNDKMEMHISEDCGNTWRSVWSASAGSLAGSNGIVTSIFEPDAPGDWKQFNVSNVPLSWFGQSTLFRFRTVAGGGNQLYLDNINISGSYETTPYLVYPDSGAPSTNDHVVLEWTNVPASQSYDYEVDTSPNFNSSSKISGSASDSKFATEGLTHGEMYHWRVRSVISTSPSAWSNTWVFTVGSDGVGVNEELRDDQLRVYPNPTSNNFIIETPTNVKSAEVDLVGIDGRVIQSLSWTSLSPARKIEFDASSIPTGTYILRVSSENRTFSTTVSVVK
;
A
#
# COMPACT_ATOMS: atom_id res chain seq x y z
N MET A 1 52.88 29.57 28.44
CA MET A 1 52.62 28.13 28.25
C MET A 1 51.21 27.93 27.70
N LYS A 2 51.09 27.86 26.37
CA LYS A 2 49.92 27.34 25.65
C LYS A 2 50.49 26.60 24.45
N ARG A 3 50.48 25.26 24.48
CA ARG A 3 50.93 24.42 23.36
C ARG A 3 49.72 24.20 22.46
N LEU A 4 49.79 24.74 21.23
CA LEU A 4 48.87 24.43 20.14
C LEU A 4 49.28 23.07 19.57
N VAL A 5 48.34 22.12 19.54
CA VAL A 5 48.45 20.84 18.84
C VAL A 5 47.66 20.98 17.53
N PRO A 6 48.23 20.68 16.36
CA PRO A 6 47.48 20.72 15.12
C PRO A 6 46.61 19.46 15.01
N VAL A 7 45.30 19.64 14.93
CA VAL A 7 44.35 18.57 14.58
C VAL A 7 44.36 18.44 13.06
N PHE A 8 44.87 17.31 12.56
CA PHE A 8 44.69 16.91 11.16
C PHE A 8 43.23 16.49 10.97
N ILE A 9 42.46 17.27 10.21
CA ILE A 9 41.17 16.86 9.69
C ILE A 9 41.46 15.88 8.54
N ILE A 10 41.32 14.58 8.82
CA ILE A 10 41.24 13.55 7.77
C ILE A 10 39.82 13.65 7.21
N SER A 11 39.68 14.38 6.12
CA SER A 11 38.48 14.32 5.29
C SER A 11 38.46 12.94 4.64
N PHE A 12 37.65 12.03 5.17
CA PHE A 12 37.26 10.81 4.45
C PHE A 12 36.42 11.26 3.25
N LEU A 13 37.07 11.41 2.09
CA LEU A 13 36.39 11.36 0.81
C LEU A 13 35.75 9.97 0.73
N TYR A 14 34.44 9.91 0.96
CA TYR A 14 33.63 8.81 0.49
C TYR A 14 33.81 8.77 -1.03
N PHE A 15 34.62 7.83 -1.51
CA PHE A 15 34.48 7.34 -2.86
C PHE A 15 33.14 6.62 -2.89
N GLY A 16 32.08 7.34 -3.30
CA GLY A 16 30.95 6.65 -3.89
C GLY A 16 31.51 5.83 -5.04
N THR A 17 31.30 4.52 -5.00
CA THR A 17 31.49 3.68 -6.17
C THR A 17 30.47 4.17 -7.19
N SER A 18 30.89 5.05 -8.10
CA SER A 18 30.16 5.28 -9.33
C SER A 18 30.12 3.95 -10.07
N PHE A 19 28.95 3.33 -10.20
CA PHE A 19 28.78 2.25 -11.14
C PHE A 19 29.17 2.77 -12.53
N ALA A 20 30.18 2.15 -13.11
CA ALA A 20 30.71 2.53 -14.41
C ALA A 20 29.86 1.88 -15.52
N GLN A 21 29.32 2.75 -16.39
CA GLN A 21 28.91 2.56 -17.78
C GLN A 21 28.02 1.35 -18.13
N GLN A 22 26.77 1.63 -18.46
CA GLN A 22 25.88 0.74 -19.22
C GLN A 22 26.44 0.61 -20.64
N ARG A 23 27.04 -0.54 -20.97
CA ARG A 23 27.32 -0.91 -22.37
C ARG A 23 26.47 -2.12 -22.72
N CYS A 24 25.67 -2.02 -23.78
CA CYS A 24 25.20 -3.23 -24.47
C CYS A 24 26.37 -3.78 -25.30
N VAL A 25 26.37 -5.10 -25.49
CA VAL A 25 27.45 -5.81 -26.15
C VAL A 25 26.99 -6.70 -27.30
N THR A 26 25.70 -6.66 -27.64
CA THR A 26 25.09 -7.36 -28.79
C THR A 26 25.93 -7.25 -30.06
N HIS A 27 26.42 -6.05 -30.39
CA HIS A 27 27.19 -5.87 -31.62
C HIS A 27 28.61 -6.48 -31.57
N ILE A 28 29.27 -6.52 -30.41
CA ILE A 28 30.58 -7.19 -30.27
C ILE A 28 30.40 -8.69 -30.50
N ILE A 29 29.35 -9.26 -29.91
CA ILE A 29 28.99 -10.66 -30.08
C ILE A 29 28.65 -10.94 -31.56
N GLU A 30 27.82 -10.12 -32.20
CA GLU A 30 27.48 -10.27 -33.60
C GLU A 30 28.69 -10.16 -34.54
N ASN A 31 29.64 -9.26 -34.26
CA ASN A 31 30.89 -9.17 -35.01
C ASN A 31 31.75 -10.43 -34.84
N GLN A 32 31.88 -10.95 -33.62
CA GLN A 32 32.59 -12.21 -33.36
C GLN A 32 31.95 -13.36 -34.13
N LEU A 33 30.62 -13.39 -34.19
CA LEU A 33 29.88 -14.37 -34.99
C LEU A 33 30.00 -14.12 -36.49
N HIS A 34 30.11 -12.86 -36.95
CA HIS A 34 30.29 -12.55 -38.36
C HIS A 34 31.63 -13.06 -38.88
N ASP A 35 32.69 -12.91 -38.07
CA ASP A 35 34.01 -13.47 -38.35
C ASP A 35 34.01 -15.02 -38.35
N ALA A 36 33.11 -15.64 -37.57
CA ALA A 36 32.97 -17.10 -37.45
C ALA A 36 31.99 -17.72 -38.48
N ASP A 37 30.97 -16.98 -38.93
CA ASP A 37 29.96 -17.39 -39.91
C ASP A 37 29.83 -16.34 -41.05
N PRO A 38 30.51 -16.57 -42.18
CA PRO A 38 30.42 -15.69 -43.35
C PRO A 38 29.02 -15.58 -43.97
N GLU A 39 28.09 -16.50 -43.68
CA GLU A 39 26.70 -16.43 -44.16
C GLU A 39 25.83 -15.53 -43.28
N LEU A 40 26.28 -15.16 -42.07
CA LEU A 40 25.55 -14.30 -41.14
C LEU A 40 25.28 -12.91 -41.74
N ALA A 41 26.28 -12.25 -42.34
CA ALA A 41 26.06 -10.95 -42.98
C ALA A 41 25.07 -11.02 -44.15
N LYS A 42 25.00 -12.15 -44.87
CA LYS A 42 24.01 -12.32 -45.94
C LYS A 42 22.60 -12.45 -45.37
N ARG A 43 22.45 -13.07 -44.20
CA ARG A 43 21.16 -13.18 -43.50
C ARG A 43 20.70 -11.82 -42.99
N ILE A 44 21.59 -11.07 -42.33
CA ILE A 44 21.33 -9.70 -41.85
C ILE A 44 20.96 -8.78 -43.02
N ALA A 45 21.81 -8.73 -44.06
CA ALA A 45 21.56 -7.88 -45.23
C ALA A 45 20.26 -8.24 -45.97
N LYS A 46 19.89 -9.52 -46.02
CA LYS A 46 18.60 -9.96 -46.59
C LYS A 46 17.44 -9.48 -45.74
N SER A 47 17.55 -9.51 -44.41
CA SER A 47 16.54 -9.00 -43.49
C SER A 47 16.33 -7.50 -43.68
N ASP A 48 17.43 -6.72 -43.71
CA ASP A 48 17.41 -5.27 -43.90
C ASP A 48 16.82 -4.86 -45.25
N LEU A 49 17.22 -5.55 -46.32
CA LEU A 49 16.66 -5.33 -47.66
C LEU A 49 15.16 -5.63 -47.70
N MET A 50 14.70 -6.67 -47.01
CA MET A 50 13.30 -7.06 -47.02
C MET A 50 12.44 -6.12 -46.19
N PHE A 51 12.94 -5.64 -45.05
CA PHE A 51 12.29 -4.56 -44.29
C PHE A 51 12.21 -3.27 -45.12
N SER A 52 13.33 -2.81 -45.68
CA SER A 52 13.39 -1.59 -46.50
C SER A 52 12.46 -1.65 -47.72
N ALA A 53 12.27 -2.83 -48.32
CA ALA A 53 11.37 -3.04 -49.44
C ALA A 53 9.87 -3.01 -49.06
N LEU A 54 9.57 -3.16 -47.77
CA LEU A 54 8.21 -3.28 -47.23
C LEU A 54 7.83 -2.12 -46.31
N GLU A 55 8.78 -1.26 -45.93
CA GLU A 55 8.60 0.02 -45.23
C GLU A 55 7.64 0.90 -46.05
N GLY A 56 6.35 0.86 -45.70
CA GLY A 56 5.26 1.54 -46.43
C GLY A 56 4.15 0.64 -47.01
N SER A 57 4.26 -0.69 -46.89
CA SER A 57 3.29 -1.67 -47.45
C SER A 57 2.54 -2.52 -46.40
N GLN A 58 2.74 -2.24 -45.11
CA GLN A 58 2.14 -2.99 -44.00
C GLN A 58 0.61 -2.91 -44.04
N SER A 59 -0.03 -3.96 -44.57
CA SER A 59 -1.48 -4.16 -44.60
C SER A 59 -1.78 -5.38 -43.72
N ASN A 60 -2.50 -5.14 -42.63
CA ASN A 60 -2.90 -6.06 -41.54
C ASN A 60 -1.88 -6.15 -40.37
N ARG A 61 -1.85 -5.09 -39.56
CA ARG A 61 -1.28 -5.08 -38.20
C ARG A 61 -2.17 -5.93 -37.28
N ALA A 62 -1.59 -6.73 -36.39
CA ALA A 62 -2.35 -7.26 -35.25
C ALA A 62 -2.65 -6.11 -34.28
N ASP A 63 -3.80 -6.12 -33.59
CA ASP A 63 -4.16 -5.04 -32.66
C ASP A 63 -3.21 -4.98 -31.44
N LYS A 64 -2.60 -6.12 -31.06
CA LYS A 64 -1.56 -6.24 -30.02
C LYS A 64 -0.77 -7.55 -30.20
N TYR A 65 0.54 -7.52 -29.97
CA TYR A 65 1.39 -8.72 -29.95
C TYR A 65 1.66 -9.15 -28.50
N ILE A 66 1.14 -10.31 -28.10
CA ILE A 66 1.44 -10.90 -26.78
C ILE A 66 2.66 -11.82 -26.90
N ILE A 67 3.62 -11.69 -25.99
CA ILE A 67 4.85 -12.47 -25.96
C ILE A 67 4.97 -13.18 -24.59
N PRO A 68 4.96 -14.52 -24.55
CA PRO A 68 5.25 -15.28 -23.35
C PRO A 68 6.71 -15.10 -22.94
N VAL A 69 6.96 -14.82 -21.65
CA VAL A 69 8.29 -14.59 -21.08
C VAL A 69 8.59 -15.59 -19.99
N VAL A 70 9.84 -16.05 -19.96
CA VAL A 70 10.41 -16.80 -18.83
C VAL A 70 11.70 -16.13 -18.37
N PHE A 71 11.85 -15.99 -17.06
CA PHE A 71 13.09 -15.56 -16.43
C PHE A 71 13.85 -16.77 -15.87
N HIS A 72 15.10 -16.93 -16.27
CA HIS A 72 16.03 -17.92 -15.74
C HIS A 72 17.03 -17.21 -14.83
N ILE A 73 16.80 -17.30 -13.52
CA ILE A 73 17.65 -16.70 -12.50
C ILE A 73 18.82 -17.65 -12.24
N VAL A 74 19.99 -17.34 -12.80
CA VAL A 74 21.21 -18.14 -12.59
C VAL A 74 21.96 -17.53 -11.41
N HIS A 75 22.10 -18.27 -10.31
CA HIS A 75 22.67 -17.75 -9.06
C HIS A 75 23.59 -18.73 -8.33
N ASP A 76 24.46 -18.26 -7.46
CA ASP A 76 25.25 -19.05 -6.50
C ASP A 76 24.82 -18.69 -5.06
N ASP A 77 23.50 -18.58 -4.88
CA ASP A 77 22.81 -18.18 -3.64
C ASP A 77 23.21 -16.79 -3.12
N GLY A 78 23.78 -15.94 -3.97
CA GLY A 78 24.11 -14.55 -3.68
C GLY A 78 23.00 -13.56 -4.06
N PRO A 79 23.31 -12.25 -4.07
CA PRO A 79 22.37 -11.19 -4.44
C PRO A 79 21.76 -11.33 -5.83
N GLU A 80 22.43 -12.05 -6.74
CA GLU A 80 21.94 -12.37 -8.08
C GLU A 80 20.74 -13.33 -8.09
N ASN A 81 20.42 -13.97 -6.96
CA ASN A 81 19.16 -14.70 -6.75
C ASN A 81 17.97 -13.73 -6.52
N ILE A 82 17.69 -12.89 -7.51
CA ILE A 82 16.72 -11.78 -7.40
C ILE A 82 15.30 -12.24 -7.06
N THR A 83 14.56 -11.42 -6.31
CA THR A 83 13.21 -11.76 -5.84
C THR A 83 12.19 -11.84 -6.98
N ASN A 84 11.07 -12.52 -6.75
CA ASN A 84 9.96 -12.52 -7.71
C ASN A 84 9.42 -11.10 -7.93
N ALA A 85 9.38 -10.27 -6.88
CA ALA A 85 8.98 -8.86 -6.96
C ALA A 85 9.84 -8.08 -7.96
N GLN A 86 11.17 -8.26 -7.94
CA GLN A 86 12.07 -7.62 -8.90
C GLN A 86 11.80 -8.08 -10.35
N VAL A 87 11.47 -9.36 -10.56
CA VAL A 87 11.06 -9.87 -11.88
C VAL A 87 9.73 -9.28 -12.33
N HIS A 88 8.73 -9.23 -11.46
CA HIS A 88 7.42 -8.63 -11.76
C HIS A 88 7.56 -7.13 -12.09
N ASP A 89 8.38 -6.40 -11.35
CA ASP A 89 8.69 -5.00 -11.64
C ASP A 89 9.37 -4.83 -13.00
N ALA A 90 10.32 -5.71 -13.36
CA ALA A 90 10.93 -5.70 -14.69
C ALA A 90 9.88 -5.90 -15.80
N VAL A 91 8.96 -6.86 -15.64
CA VAL A 91 7.86 -7.11 -16.60
C VAL A 91 6.92 -5.91 -16.70
N ARG A 92 6.59 -5.28 -15.57
CA ARG A 92 5.80 -4.05 -15.53
C ARG A 92 6.48 -2.93 -16.33
N TYR A 93 7.77 -2.70 -16.14
CA TYR A 93 8.52 -1.69 -16.89
C TYR A 93 8.61 -2.02 -18.38
N MET A 94 8.87 -3.28 -18.76
CA MET A 94 8.86 -3.71 -20.16
C MET A 94 7.51 -3.41 -20.82
N ASN A 95 6.39 -3.71 -20.15
CA ASN A 95 5.07 -3.37 -20.66
C ASN A 95 4.85 -1.86 -20.77
N LYS A 96 5.24 -1.09 -19.74
CA LYS A 96 5.12 0.38 -19.69
C LYS A 96 5.89 1.07 -20.83
N THR A 97 7.09 0.58 -21.19
CA THR A 97 7.90 1.17 -22.28
C THR A 97 7.43 0.74 -23.67
N TYR A 98 7.01 -0.52 -23.85
CA TYR A 98 6.51 -1.01 -25.13
C TYR A 98 5.08 -0.57 -25.45
N SER A 99 4.29 -0.12 -24.46
CA SER A 99 2.99 0.53 -24.67
C SER A 99 3.06 2.06 -24.77
N ALA A 100 4.27 2.65 -24.71
CA ALA A 100 4.47 4.10 -24.63
C ALA A 100 3.62 4.76 -23.52
N GLN A 101 3.59 4.15 -22.34
CA GLN A 101 2.91 4.65 -21.14
C GLN A 101 3.90 5.12 -20.06
N ASN A 102 5.17 5.27 -20.41
CA ASN A 102 6.20 5.70 -19.47
C ASN A 102 6.20 7.21 -19.22
N ASP A 103 6.42 7.62 -17.97
CA ASP A 103 6.23 9.01 -17.53
C ASP A 103 7.28 9.94 -18.18
N GLU A 104 8.45 9.40 -18.52
CA GLU A 104 9.54 10.12 -19.17
C GLU A 104 9.19 10.60 -20.60
N LEU A 105 8.06 10.16 -21.17
CA LEU A 105 7.57 10.64 -22.45
C LEU A 105 7.21 12.13 -22.44
N ASP A 106 6.79 12.67 -21.29
CA ASP A 106 6.48 14.09 -21.12
C ASP A 106 7.71 14.98 -21.30
N ASP A 107 8.91 14.43 -21.05
CA ASP A 107 10.20 15.11 -21.15
C ASP A 107 10.85 14.97 -22.54
N ILE A 108 10.19 14.31 -23.50
CA ILE A 108 10.71 14.15 -24.87
C ILE A 108 10.86 15.50 -25.56
N VAL A 109 12.04 15.74 -26.14
CA VAL A 109 12.31 16.92 -26.95
C VAL A 109 11.23 17.08 -28.03
N SER A 110 10.59 18.24 -28.05
CA SER A 110 9.44 18.55 -28.92
C SER A 110 9.57 18.14 -30.40
N THR A 111 10.78 18.18 -30.97
CA THR A 111 11.06 17.72 -32.35
C THR A 111 10.74 16.25 -32.59
N PHE A 112 10.82 15.40 -31.55
CA PHE A 112 10.63 13.96 -31.61
C PHE A 112 9.27 13.49 -31.06
N GLN A 113 8.50 14.34 -30.39
CA GLN A 113 7.20 13.95 -29.83
C GLN A 113 6.25 13.36 -30.89
N SER A 114 6.22 13.92 -32.10
CA SER A 114 5.37 13.39 -33.17
C SER A 114 5.88 12.08 -33.79
N ARG A 115 7.03 11.56 -33.34
CA ARG A 115 7.63 10.31 -33.81
C ARG A 115 7.51 9.18 -32.79
N ILE A 116 7.01 9.45 -31.58
CA ILE A 116 6.80 8.42 -30.55
C ILE A 116 5.91 7.31 -31.11
N GLY A 117 6.39 6.08 -31.02
CA GLY A 117 5.65 4.90 -31.41
C GLY A 117 5.21 4.09 -30.21
N ASP A 118 3.91 3.79 -30.12
CA ASP A 118 3.39 2.71 -29.29
C ASP A 118 3.65 1.38 -30.00
N ALA A 119 4.45 0.52 -29.37
CA ALA A 119 4.83 -0.75 -29.95
C ALA A 119 3.68 -1.75 -29.94
N GLU A 120 2.63 -1.58 -29.12
CA GLU A 120 1.52 -2.55 -28.98
C GLU A 120 2.03 -3.98 -28.73
N ILE A 121 3.08 -4.11 -27.92
CA ILE A 121 3.67 -5.40 -27.51
C ILE A 121 3.47 -5.56 -26.00
N GLU A 122 2.93 -6.71 -25.60
CA GLU A 122 2.74 -7.08 -24.20
C GLU A 122 3.56 -8.32 -23.85
N PHE A 123 4.29 -8.25 -22.74
CA PHE A 123 5.06 -9.33 -22.15
C PHE A 123 4.28 -9.92 -20.97
N ARG A 124 4.07 -11.24 -21.01
CA ARG A 124 3.33 -11.99 -19.99
C ARG A 124 4.20 -13.12 -19.46
N LEU A 125 4.34 -13.26 -18.14
CA LEU A 125 5.07 -14.39 -17.56
C LEU A 125 4.31 -15.69 -17.90
N ALA A 126 5.03 -16.67 -18.44
CA ALA A 126 4.46 -17.96 -18.75
C ALA A 126 3.84 -18.60 -17.50
N THR A 127 2.65 -19.19 -17.65
CA THR A 127 2.01 -19.96 -16.58
C THR A 127 2.06 -21.47 -16.83
N ILE A 128 2.52 -21.86 -18.02
CA ILE A 128 2.81 -23.25 -18.41
C ILE A 128 4.26 -23.31 -18.91
N ASP A 129 5.05 -24.25 -18.41
CA ASP A 129 6.45 -24.46 -18.79
C ASP A 129 6.59 -25.25 -20.12
N GLU A 130 7.83 -25.42 -20.60
CA GLU A 130 8.09 -26.17 -21.84
C GLU A 130 7.73 -27.66 -21.79
N PHE A 131 7.40 -28.19 -20.61
CA PHE A 131 6.93 -29.58 -20.41
C PHE A 131 5.42 -29.67 -20.23
N GLY A 132 4.70 -28.55 -20.26
CA GLY A 132 3.24 -28.48 -20.06
C GLY A 132 2.81 -28.45 -18.60
N SER A 133 3.73 -28.21 -17.65
CA SER A 133 3.42 -28.11 -16.22
C SER A 133 3.17 -26.66 -15.82
N ALA A 134 2.36 -26.44 -14.79
CA ALA A 134 2.14 -25.10 -14.25
C ALA A 134 3.44 -24.48 -13.73
N THR A 135 3.64 -23.20 -13.98
CA THR A 135 4.80 -22.41 -13.55
C THR A 135 4.38 -20.96 -13.25
N ASN A 136 5.24 -20.21 -12.59
CA ASN A 136 5.10 -18.76 -12.45
C ASN A 136 5.96 -17.97 -13.47
N GLY A 137 6.61 -18.68 -14.41
CA GLY A 137 7.48 -18.08 -15.42
C GLY A 137 8.85 -17.66 -14.89
N ILE A 138 9.22 -18.11 -13.68
CA ILE A 138 10.50 -17.82 -13.04
C ILE A 138 11.18 -19.15 -12.68
N ASP A 139 12.26 -19.44 -13.37
CA ASP A 139 13.10 -20.62 -13.20
C ASP A 139 14.37 -20.24 -12.44
N ARG A 140 14.66 -20.92 -11.33
CA ARG A 140 15.83 -20.61 -10.47
C ARG A 140 16.87 -21.71 -10.56
N ILE A 141 18.07 -21.34 -11.00
CA ILE A 141 19.14 -22.25 -11.39
C ILE A 141 20.39 -21.96 -10.56
N VAL A 142 20.66 -22.81 -9.57
CA VAL A 142 21.91 -22.71 -8.79
C VAL A 142 23.09 -23.12 -9.68
N SER A 143 23.95 -22.16 -10.03
CA SER A 143 25.14 -22.36 -10.87
C SER A 143 26.18 -21.24 -10.74
N GLN A 144 27.44 -21.63 -10.62
CA GLN A 144 28.59 -20.70 -10.65
C GLN A 144 28.78 -19.97 -11.99
N GLU A 145 28.09 -20.40 -13.03
CA GLU A 145 28.04 -19.73 -14.33
C GLU A 145 27.48 -18.30 -14.22
N THR A 146 26.78 -17.98 -13.13
CA THR A 146 26.36 -16.62 -12.83
C THR A 146 27.51 -15.61 -12.77
N HIS A 147 28.71 -16.03 -12.39
CA HIS A 147 29.90 -15.17 -12.36
C HIS A 147 30.64 -15.11 -13.71
N ILE A 148 30.07 -15.71 -14.76
CA ILE A 148 30.60 -15.67 -16.13
C ILE A 148 29.66 -14.84 -16.99
N GLY A 149 28.40 -15.25 -17.15
CA GLY A 149 27.40 -14.55 -17.97
C GLY A 149 27.73 -14.51 -19.46
N ASP A 150 28.12 -15.64 -20.02
CA ASP A 150 28.26 -15.87 -21.45
C ASP A 150 27.14 -16.78 -21.98
N ASP A 151 27.25 -17.22 -23.24
CA ASP A 151 26.27 -18.13 -23.84
C ASP A 151 26.23 -19.50 -23.15
N GLY A 152 27.32 -19.91 -22.47
CA GLY A 152 27.35 -21.10 -21.62
C GLY A 152 26.55 -20.93 -20.34
N SER A 153 26.37 -19.69 -19.88
CA SER A 153 25.56 -19.34 -18.72
C SER A 153 24.05 -19.33 -18.98
N LYS A 154 23.61 -19.36 -20.26
CA LYS A 154 22.20 -19.47 -20.66
C LYS A 154 21.64 -20.89 -20.45
N LYS A 155 21.48 -21.26 -19.17
CA LYS A 155 21.01 -22.59 -18.75
C LYS A 155 19.50 -22.75 -18.92
N ASN A 156 19.06 -24.00 -19.08
CA ASN A 156 17.66 -24.41 -19.07
C ASN A 156 16.75 -23.65 -20.06
N TYR A 157 17.24 -23.41 -21.28
CA TYR A 157 16.47 -22.79 -22.36
C TYR A 157 15.09 -23.45 -22.56
N TRP A 158 14.03 -22.64 -22.51
CA TRP A 158 12.67 -23.06 -22.81
C TRP A 158 12.33 -22.78 -24.27
N GLY A 159 12.07 -23.84 -25.04
CA GLY A 159 11.70 -23.68 -26.44
C GLY A 159 11.42 -24.97 -27.17
N LYS A 160 10.81 -25.95 -26.49
CA LYS A 160 10.42 -27.21 -27.10
C LYS A 160 8.90 -27.44 -27.03
N PRO A 161 8.24 -27.73 -28.17
CA PRO A 161 8.76 -27.73 -29.55
C PRO A 161 8.61 -26.37 -30.23
N GLY A 162 9.67 -25.54 -30.29
CA GLY A 162 9.68 -24.29 -31.04
C GLY A 162 9.97 -23.06 -30.18
N PHE A 163 10.23 -21.92 -30.79
CA PHE A 163 10.53 -20.65 -30.11
C PHE A 163 9.28 -20.08 -29.43
N GLN A 164 8.86 -20.72 -28.33
CA GLN A 164 7.60 -20.45 -27.62
C GLN A 164 7.71 -19.30 -26.62
N TYR A 165 8.91 -19.04 -26.10
CA TYR A 165 9.15 -18.06 -25.04
C TYR A 165 10.23 -17.06 -25.45
N LEU A 166 10.08 -15.80 -25.04
CA LEU A 166 11.21 -14.91 -24.84
C LEU A 166 11.93 -15.36 -23.56
N ASN A 167 13.14 -15.91 -23.72
CA ASN A 167 13.97 -16.35 -22.62
C ASN A 167 14.84 -15.18 -22.13
N ILE A 168 14.78 -14.89 -20.84
CA ILE A 168 15.58 -13.85 -20.19
C ILE A 168 16.41 -14.50 -19.08
N TRP A 169 17.74 -14.47 -19.19
CA TRP A 169 18.64 -14.96 -18.15
C TRP A 169 19.16 -13.81 -17.30
N THR A 170 19.28 -14.03 -15.99
CA THR A 170 19.91 -13.08 -15.07
C THR A 170 21.13 -13.69 -14.40
N THR A 171 22.24 -12.94 -14.34
CA THR A 171 23.53 -13.37 -13.80
C THR A 171 24.19 -12.30 -12.93
N ASP A 172 25.19 -12.64 -12.12
CA ASP A 172 26.02 -11.68 -11.35
C ASP A 172 26.96 -10.87 -12.25
N GLN A 173 27.45 -11.46 -13.34
CA GLN A 173 28.34 -10.79 -14.29
C GLN A 173 27.91 -11.06 -15.72
N ILE A 174 28.42 -10.23 -16.63
CA ILE A 174 28.47 -10.49 -18.07
C ILE A 174 29.94 -10.55 -18.45
N TYR A 175 30.35 -11.58 -19.17
CA TYR A 175 31.78 -11.94 -19.36
C TYR A 175 32.58 -10.85 -20.06
N ILE A 176 31.89 -9.97 -20.78
CA ILE A 176 32.48 -8.82 -21.44
C ILE A 176 32.51 -7.67 -20.44
N SER A 177 33.72 -7.29 -20.02
CA SER A 177 33.95 -6.22 -19.05
C SER A 177 33.13 -4.97 -19.38
N SER A 178 32.43 -4.43 -18.39
CA SER A 178 31.52 -3.25 -18.45
C SER A 178 30.21 -3.43 -19.24
N ALA A 179 29.84 -4.65 -19.59
CA ALA A 179 28.53 -4.95 -20.17
C ALA A 179 27.43 -5.02 -19.11
N ALA A 180 26.27 -4.45 -19.41
CA ALA A 180 25.06 -4.63 -18.59
C ALA A 180 24.25 -5.86 -19.03
N ALA A 181 24.12 -6.06 -20.34
CA ALA A 181 23.37 -7.15 -20.93
C ALA A 181 23.78 -7.36 -22.41
N TYR A 182 23.28 -8.43 -23.01
CA TYR A 182 23.26 -8.58 -24.47
C TYR A 182 22.11 -9.49 -24.94
N ALA A 183 21.63 -9.21 -26.15
CA ALA A 183 20.72 -10.06 -26.91
C ALA A 183 21.28 -10.41 -28.29
N TYR A 184 20.59 -11.33 -28.98
CA TYR A 184 20.82 -11.62 -30.39
C TYR A 184 19.72 -11.03 -31.25
N ARG A 185 20.08 -10.32 -32.33
CA ARG A 185 19.10 -9.99 -33.37
C ARG A 185 18.60 -11.27 -34.08
N PRO A 186 17.38 -11.26 -34.63
CA PRO A 186 16.82 -12.45 -35.26
C PRO A 186 17.72 -13.05 -36.35
N GLY A 187 18.00 -14.35 -36.23
CA GLY A 187 18.86 -15.09 -37.16
C GLY A 187 20.37 -15.02 -36.85
N ASN A 188 20.77 -14.31 -35.79
CA ASN A 188 22.17 -14.14 -35.40
C ASN A 188 22.63 -15.12 -34.31
N ALA A 189 21.72 -15.62 -33.47
CA ALA A 189 22.06 -16.61 -32.44
C ALA A 189 22.69 -17.88 -33.08
N PRO A 190 23.82 -18.39 -32.55
CA PRO A 190 24.52 -19.54 -33.13
C PRO A 190 23.74 -20.86 -32.95
N SER A 191 22.82 -20.91 -31.99
CA SER A 191 21.84 -21.98 -31.81
C SER A 191 20.55 -21.41 -31.22
N ALA A 192 19.44 -22.15 -31.33
CA ALA A 192 18.19 -21.78 -30.68
C ALA A 192 18.32 -21.66 -29.16
N SER A 193 19.18 -22.49 -28.53
CA SER A 193 19.29 -22.59 -27.07
C SER A 193 19.93 -21.39 -26.39
N VAL A 194 20.46 -20.42 -27.14
CA VAL A 194 21.09 -19.21 -26.61
C VAL A 194 20.38 -17.94 -27.08
N ASP A 195 19.25 -18.10 -27.77
CA ASP A 195 18.41 -17.03 -28.29
C ASP A 195 17.55 -16.44 -27.16
N GLY A 196 17.57 -15.11 -27.02
CA GLY A 196 16.97 -14.39 -25.91
C GLY A 196 17.90 -13.29 -25.38
N VAL A 197 17.65 -12.85 -24.15
CA VAL A 197 18.38 -11.77 -23.48
C VAL A 197 19.11 -12.34 -22.27
N ILE A 198 20.38 -11.99 -22.06
CA ILE A 198 21.07 -12.24 -20.79
C ILE A 198 21.51 -10.91 -20.19
N SER A 199 21.22 -10.71 -18.91
CA SER A 199 21.48 -9.45 -18.20
C SER A 199 22.15 -9.70 -16.86
N ASP A 200 23.05 -8.80 -16.50
CA ASP A 200 23.45 -8.63 -15.11
C ASP A 200 22.21 -8.27 -14.28
N HIS A 201 22.05 -8.95 -13.13
CA HIS A 201 20.87 -8.84 -12.27
C HIS A 201 20.63 -7.41 -11.75
N ARG A 202 21.68 -6.58 -11.69
CA ARG A 202 21.60 -5.15 -11.30
C ARG A 202 20.97 -4.26 -12.37
N TYR A 203 20.74 -4.79 -13.56
CA TYR A 203 20.11 -4.12 -14.70
C TYR A 203 18.76 -4.76 -15.07
N VAL A 204 18.11 -5.41 -14.09
CA VAL A 204 16.80 -6.05 -14.25
C VAL A 204 15.82 -5.41 -13.26
N GLY A 205 14.85 -4.68 -13.79
CA GLY A 205 13.86 -3.96 -12.97
C GLY A 205 14.45 -2.72 -12.28
N SER A 206 13.62 -2.07 -11.47
CA SER A 206 13.92 -0.83 -10.75
C SER A 206 14.05 -1.00 -9.23
N ILE A 207 13.74 -2.18 -8.71
CA ILE A 207 13.77 -2.52 -7.28
C ILE A 207 14.74 -3.66 -6.98
N GLY A 208 14.91 -3.99 -5.70
CA GLY A 208 15.79 -5.07 -5.25
C GLY A 208 17.25 -4.73 -5.54
N THR A 209 17.89 -5.53 -6.39
CA THR A 209 19.27 -5.26 -6.85
C THR A 209 19.34 -4.34 -8.06
N GLY A 210 18.20 -4.08 -8.72
CA GLY A 210 18.04 -3.08 -9.77
C GLY A 210 17.94 -1.66 -9.21
N SER A 211 17.78 -0.68 -10.10
CA SER A 211 17.57 0.72 -9.70
C SER A 211 16.72 1.49 -10.73
N PRO A 212 15.99 2.55 -10.33
CA PRO A 212 15.27 3.39 -11.28
C PRO A 212 16.20 4.04 -12.32
N GLY A 213 15.64 4.38 -13.49
CA GLY A 213 16.39 4.92 -14.62
C GLY A 213 16.99 3.83 -15.50
N SER A 214 18.23 4.01 -15.95
CA SER A 214 18.92 3.14 -16.91
C SER A 214 18.91 1.63 -16.61
N SER A 215 18.91 1.23 -15.34
CA SER A 215 18.80 -0.19 -14.96
C SER A 215 17.44 -0.77 -15.36
N SER A 216 16.35 -0.02 -15.18
CA SER A 216 14.99 -0.44 -15.57
C SER A 216 14.73 -0.48 -17.09
N THR A 217 15.51 0.25 -17.90
CA THR A 217 15.37 0.30 -19.37
C THR A 217 16.29 -0.68 -20.11
N THR A 218 17.22 -1.34 -19.42
CA THR A 218 18.21 -2.23 -20.07
C THR A 218 17.53 -3.38 -20.81
N LEU A 219 16.56 -4.06 -20.20
CA LEU A 219 15.79 -5.09 -20.90
C LEU A 219 14.99 -4.53 -22.08
N THR A 220 14.51 -3.29 -21.99
CA THR A 220 13.80 -2.63 -23.10
C THR A 220 14.71 -2.51 -24.33
N HIS A 221 15.95 -2.06 -24.13
CA HIS A 221 16.99 -1.97 -25.16
C HIS A 221 17.33 -3.33 -25.77
N GLU A 222 17.63 -4.32 -24.94
CA GLU A 222 18.03 -5.67 -25.40
C GLU A 222 16.89 -6.40 -26.13
N ILE A 223 15.65 -6.23 -25.68
CA ILE A 223 14.49 -6.79 -26.37
C ILE A 223 14.29 -6.05 -27.72
N GLY A 224 14.66 -4.77 -27.81
CA GLY A 224 14.70 -4.05 -29.09
C GLY A 224 15.61 -4.76 -30.09
N HIS A 225 16.82 -5.16 -29.67
CA HIS A 225 17.69 -6.02 -30.48
C HIS A 225 17.05 -7.37 -30.80
N PHE A 226 16.49 -8.06 -29.81
CA PHE A 226 15.77 -9.33 -30.02
C PHE A 226 14.64 -9.22 -31.05
N LEU A 227 14.03 -8.03 -31.18
CA LEU A 227 13.00 -7.65 -32.14
C LEU A 227 13.54 -6.89 -33.36
N ASN A 228 14.82 -7.08 -33.68
CA ASN A 228 15.51 -6.64 -34.90
C ASN A 228 15.88 -5.14 -34.98
N LEU A 229 15.89 -4.40 -33.87
CA LEU A 229 16.40 -3.02 -33.86
C LEU A 229 17.93 -3.00 -33.78
N PRO A 230 18.63 -2.24 -34.64
CA PRO A 230 20.02 -1.83 -34.40
C PRO A 230 20.10 -0.67 -33.39
N HIS A 231 21.33 -0.33 -32.98
CA HIS A 231 21.59 0.97 -32.34
C HIS A 231 21.27 2.11 -33.30
N THR A 232 20.88 3.27 -32.76
CA THR A 232 20.51 4.49 -33.54
C THR A 232 21.63 5.02 -34.44
N TRP A 233 22.89 4.73 -34.11
CA TRP A 233 24.08 5.12 -34.89
C TRP A 233 24.55 4.03 -35.86
N GLY A 234 23.78 2.95 -36.01
CA GLY A 234 24.00 1.87 -36.96
C GLY A 234 24.77 0.67 -36.40
N THR A 235 25.66 0.11 -37.22
CA THR A 235 26.26 -1.22 -37.01
C THR A 235 27.63 -1.16 -36.34
N THR A 236 27.78 -0.40 -35.26
CA THR A 236 28.98 -0.47 -34.42
C THR A 236 28.59 -0.52 -32.95
N ASN A 237 29.50 -1.00 -32.10
CA ASN A 237 29.35 -0.93 -30.65
C ASN A 237 30.10 0.26 -30.02
N GLU A 238 30.57 1.20 -30.85
CA GLU A 238 31.42 2.30 -30.42
C GLU A 238 30.71 3.63 -30.73
N PRO A 239 29.90 4.15 -29.77
CA PRO A 239 29.26 5.44 -29.94
C PRO A 239 30.28 6.59 -29.87
N GLY A 240 29.92 7.74 -30.42
CA GLY A 240 30.75 8.95 -30.44
C GLY A 240 31.79 8.99 -31.58
N LEU A 241 31.87 7.96 -32.44
CA LEU A 241 32.79 7.97 -33.58
C LEU A 241 32.23 8.75 -34.76
N SER A 242 33.01 9.71 -35.29
CA SER A 242 32.61 10.46 -36.49
C SER A 242 32.34 9.59 -37.72
N SER A 243 32.95 8.40 -37.80
CA SER A 243 32.68 7.42 -38.87
C SER A 243 31.27 6.84 -38.83
N ASN A 244 30.57 6.92 -37.69
CA ASN A 244 29.20 6.44 -37.55
C ASN A 244 28.23 7.21 -38.44
N CYS A 245 28.52 8.47 -38.80
CA CYS A 245 27.72 9.20 -39.80
C CYS A 245 27.74 8.59 -41.21
N GLY A 246 28.60 7.60 -41.48
CA GLY A 246 28.60 6.82 -42.72
C GLY A 246 27.74 5.55 -42.65
N MET A 247 27.17 5.25 -41.49
CA MET A 247 26.28 4.14 -41.21
C MET A 247 24.91 4.68 -40.78
N ASP A 248 23.92 3.80 -40.74
CA ASP A 248 22.54 4.13 -40.42
C ASP A 248 21.91 2.92 -39.73
N ASP A 249 20.88 3.13 -38.92
CA ASP A 249 20.12 2.08 -38.26
C ASP A 249 19.05 1.49 -39.21
N GLY A 250 18.87 2.08 -40.39
CA GLY A 250 17.96 1.59 -41.42
C GLY A 250 16.50 1.79 -41.04
N VAL A 251 16.21 2.79 -40.21
CA VAL A 251 14.87 3.24 -39.86
C VAL A 251 14.71 4.71 -40.27
N SER A 252 13.70 5.01 -41.10
CA SER A 252 13.63 6.32 -41.75
C SER A 252 13.33 7.51 -40.85
N ASP A 253 12.74 7.29 -39.66
CA ASP A 253 12.34 8.33 -38.72
C ASP A 253 13.26 8.46 -37.49
N THR A 254 14.34 7.70 -37.42
CA THR A 254 15.47 7.88 -36.51
C THR A 254 16.53 8.73 -37.21
N PRO A 255 16.82 9.95 -36.73
CA PRO A 255 17.89 10.76 -37.32
C PRO A 255 19.24 10.07 -37.14
N ASN A 256 20.02 9.99 -38.23
CA ASN A 256 21.39 9.49 -38.17
C ASN A 256 22.20 10.28 -37.13
N CYS A 257 22.94 9.58 -36.28
CA CYS A 257 23.75 10.15 -35.21
C CYS A 257 25.05 9.37 -35.04
N ILE A 258 25.99 9.91 -34.25
CA ILE A 258 27.19 9.15 -33.87
C ILE A 258 26.98 8.26 -32.64
N GLY A 259 25.82 8.34 -31.99
CA GLY A 259 25.52 7.69 -30.70
C GLY A 259 26.20 8.39 -29.53
N VAL A 260 25.70 8.20 -28.32
CA VAL A 260 26.28 8.79 -27.12
C VAL A 260 27.23 7.85 -26.39
N GLY A 261 28.42 8.35 -26.09
CA GLY A 261 29.33 7.70 -25.14
C GLY A 261 29.05 8.12 -23.70
N ASN A 262 29.28 7.19 -22.76
CA ASN A 262 29.29 7.43 -21.31
C ASN A 262 27.95 7.91 -20.72
N GLY A 263 26.80 7.50 -21.26
CA GLY A 263 25.50 7.79 -20.65
C GLY A 263 25.10 9.27 -20.70
N SER A 264 25.68 10.09 -21.59
CA SER A 264 25.43 11.54 -21.61
C SER A 264 24.01 11.89 -22.08
N CYS A 265 23.19 12.49 -21.21
CA CYS A 265 21.90 13.05 -21.61
C CYS A 265 22.00 14.48 -22.16
N ASN A 266 22.69 14.69 -23.29
CA ASN A 266 22.76 16.01 -23.94
C ASN A 266 21.67 16.16 -25.00
N LEU A 267 20.48 16.59 -24.59
CA LEU A 267 19.31 16.77 -25.46
C LEU A 267 19.49 17.82 -26.58
N SER A 268 20.58 18.59 -26.57
CA SER A 268 20.92 19.55 -27.63
C SER A 268 21.95 19.02 -28.62
N GLN A 269 22.43 17.79 -28.45
CA GLN A 269 23.44 17.19 -29.32
C GLN A 269 22.92 17.08 -30.76
N SER A 270 23.69 17.62 -31.70
CA SER A 270 23.40 17.53 -33.12
C SER A 270 24.63 17.03 -33.85
N THR A 271 24.54 15.83 -34.42
CA THR A 271 25.58 15.19 -35.21
C THR A 271 25.00 14.71 -36.54
N CYS A 272 25.88 14.29 -37.45
CA CYS A 272 25.50 13.79 -38.77
C CYS A 272 24.48 14.64 -39.57
N SER A 273 24.43 15.96 -39.31
CA SER A 273 23.59 16.99 -39.95
C SER A 273 22.17 17.20 -39.38
N SER A 274 21.80 16.56 -38.29
CA SER A 274 20.50 16.75 -37.60
C SER A 274 20.63 16.76 -36.08
N LEU A 275 19.54 17.08 -35.38
CA LEU A 275 19.44 16.84 -33.95
C LEU A 275 19.39 15.33 -33.69
N ASP A 276 20.19 14.84 -32.75
CA ASP A 276 20.26 13.43 -32.42
C ASP A 276 19.08 13.05 -31.52
N ASN A 277 18.47 11.87 -31.74
CA ASN A 277 17.41 11.36 -30.87
C ASN A 277 18.00 10.66 -29.63
N ILE A 278 18.60 11.44 -28.73
CA ILE A 278 19.29 10.95 -27.53
C ILE A 278 18.38 10.16 -26.59
N GLN A 279 17.09 10.50 -26.54
CA GLN A 279 16.11 9.83 -25.68
C GLN A 279 15.56 8.53 -26.30
N ASN A 280 16.19 8.01 -27.36
CA ASN A 280 15.79 6.74 -27.96
C ASN A 280 16.30 5.55 -27.13
N PHE A 281 15.45 4.55 -26.91
CA PHE A 281 15.85 3.32 -26.20
C PHE A 281 17.02 2.58 -26.85
N MET A 282 17.28 2.76 -28.15
CA MET A 282 18.41 2.13 -28.84
C MET A 282 19.69 2.99 -28.86
N ASP A 283 19.74 4.10 -28.11
CA ASP A 283 20.98 4.83 -27.81
C ASP A 283 21.60 4.34 -26.47
N TYR A 284 22.82 4.79 -26.13
CA TYR A 284 23.48 4.55 -24.82
C TYR A 284 23.44 5.80 -23.94
N ALA A 285 22.34 6.55 -24.01
CA ALA A 285 22.08 7.64 -23.10
C ALA A 285 21.76 7.12 -21.69
N SER A 286 21.45 8.03 -20.76
CA SER A 286 20.89 7.68 -19.44
C SER A 286 19.48 8.24 -19.24
N CYS A 287 18.87 8.70 -20.32
CA CYS A 287 17.58 9.38 -20.35
C CYS A 287 16.72 8.93 -21.53
N GLU A 288 16.98 7.70 -21.98
CA GLU A 288 16.18 7.00 -22.94
C GLU A 288 14.75 6.79 -22.43
N ALA A 289 13.79 7.04 -23.32
CA ALA A 289 12.38 7.11 -22.96
C ALA A 289 11.43 6.74 -24.10
N MET A 290 11.90 6.58 -25.35
CA MET A 290 11.01 6.33 -26.49
C MET A 290 11.58 5.36 -27.55
N PHE A 291 10.67 4.64 -28.21
CA PHE A 291 10.87 4.13 -29.57
C PHE A 291 10.23 5.07 -30.59
N THR A 292 10.72 5.06 -31.83
CA THR A 292 10.05 5.74 -32.95
C THR A 292 8.99 4.85 -33.61
N ALA A 293 8.01 5.46 -34.30
CA ALA A 293 7.02 4.71 -35.08
C ALA A 293 7.66 3.82 -36.16
N GLY A 294 8.78 4.24 -36.76
CA GLY A 294 9.56 3.43 -37.70
C GLY A 294 10.22 2.22 -37.03
N GLN A 295 10.79 2.39 -35.83
CA GLN A 295 11.33 1.27 -35.03
C GLN A 295 10.22 0.28 -34.67
N VAL A 296 9.04 0.77 -34.26
CA VAL A 296 7.86 -0.08 -34.04
C VAL A 296 7.50 -0.88 -35.30
N GLY A 297 7.47 -0.25 -36.47
CA GLY A 297 7.22 -0.93 -37.74
C GLY A 297 8.23 -2.05 -38.03
N ARG A 298 9.49 -1.87 -37.59
CA ARG A 298 10.55 -2.88 -37.73
C ARG A 298 10.40 -4.05 -36.75
N MET A 299 10.02 -3.78 -35.50
CA MET A 299 9.67 -4.82 -34.53
C MET A 299 8.46 -5.63 -34.99
N HIS A 300 7.41 -4.96 -35.47
CA HIS A 300 6.22 -5.59 -36.05
C HIS A 300 6.57 -6.42 -37.28
N PHE A 301 7.50 -5.97 -38.11
CA PHE A 301 8.00 -6.78 -39.22
C PHE A 301 8.67 -8.08 -38.76
N ALA A 302 9.48 -8.01 -37.70
CA ALA A 302 10.13 -9.19 -37.13
C ALA A 302 9.11 -10.18 -36.56
N LEU A 303 8.09 -9.69 -35.84
CA LEU A 303 7.02 -10.51 -35.28
C LEU A 303 6.10 -11.07 -36.38
N GLY A 304 5.68 -10.27 -37.34
CA GLY A 304 4.70 -10.69 -38.35
C GLY A 304 5.22 -11.72 -39.38
N ASN A 305 6.53 -11.83 -39.58
CA ASN A 305 7.11 -12.62 -40.67
C ASN A 305 7.84 -13.89 -40.21
N ASN A 306 7.73 -14.95 -41.02
CA ASN A 306 8.32 -16.27 -40.77
C ASN A 306 9.84 -16.36 -40.99
N LEU A 307 10.53 -15.24 -41.21
CA LEU A 307 11.95 -15.27 -41.56
C LEU A 307 12.82 -15.82 -40.42
N TRP A 308 12.44 -15.55 -39.16
CA TRP A 308 13.31 -15.75 -38.00
C TRP A 308 12.58 -16.18 -36.73
N THR A 309 11.53 -17.00 -36.88
CA THR A 309 10.79 -17.69 -35.80
C THR A 309 10.07 -16.84 -34.75
N ARG A 310 10.28 -15.52 -34.70
CA ARG A 310 9.55 -14.58 -33.81
C ARG A 310 8.04 -14.59 -34.01
N ARG A 311 7.56 -14.99 -35.19
CA ARG A 311 6.13 -15.19 -35.42
C ARG A 311 5.50 -16.17 -34.43
N TYR A 312 6.21 -17.25 -34.10
CA TYR A 312 5.67 -18.29 -33.22
C TYR A 312 5.42 -17.82 -31.78
N LEU A 313 6.05 -16.72 -31.35
CA LEU A 313 5.88 -16.19 -29.99
C LEU A 313 4.43 -15.80 -29.70
N HIS A 314 3.74 -15.22 -30.68
CA HIS A 314 2.42 -14.63 -30.52
C HIS A 314 1.32 -15.38 -31.27
N ASP A 315 1.64 -16.52 -31.89
CA ASP A 315 0.62 -17.38 -32.49
C ASP A 315 -0.32 -17.87 -31.37
N GLU A 316 -1.64 -17.83 -31.60
CA GLU A 316 -2.67 -18.12 -30.58
C GLU A 316 -2.47 -19.49 -29.90
N ASP A 317 -2.13 -20.53 -30.68
CA ASP A 317 -1.81 -21.86 -30.15
C ASP A 317 -0.62 -21.80 -29.17
N ASN A 318 0.38 -20.96 -29.43
CA ASN A 318 1.51 -20.79 -28.54
C ASN A 318 1.12 -20.05 -27.26
N LEU A 319 0.34 -18.97 -27.37
CA LEU A 319 -0.15 -18.23 -26.20
C LEU A 319 -0.96 -19.13 -25.26
N LYS A 320 -1.75 -20.04 -25.84
CA LYS A 320 -2.49 -21.06 -25.08
C LYS A 320 -1.55 -22.08 -24.43
N ASN A 321 -0.58 -22.60 -25.17
CA ASN A 321 0.36 -23.61 -24.67
C ASN A 321 1.33 -23.09 -23.60
N THR A 322 1.55 -21.77 -23.56
CA THR A 322 2.37 -21.09 -22.56
C THR A 322 1.54 -20.48 -21.42
N GLY A 323 0.21 -20.60 -21.51
CA GLY A 323 -0.73 -20.16 -20.48
C GLY A 323 -0.81 -18.64 -20.31
N VAL A 324 -0.55 -17.89 -21.37
CA VAL A 324 -0.65 -16.41 -21.36
C VAL A 324 -1.78 -15.87 -22.22
N LEU A 325 -2.54 -16.75 -22.88
CA LEU A 325 -3.72 -16.37 -23.66
C LEU A 325 -4.90 -16.02 -22.76
N ASP A 326 -5.20 -16.93 -21.83
CA ASP A 326 -6.42 -16.92 -21.04
C ASP A 326 -6.22 -16.18 -19.71
N LEU A 327 -7.25 -15.48 -19.23
CA LEU A 327 -7.35 -14.88 -17.90
C LEU A 327 -6.90 -15.86 -16.79
N THR A 328 -5.82 -15.54 -16.09
CA THR A 328 -5.24 -16.45 -15.09
C THR A 328 -5.51 -16.04 -13.65
N GLU A 329 -5.77 -14.77 -13.39
CA GLU A 329 -5.89 -14.27 -12.02
C GLU A 329 -6.82 -13.05 -11.97
N ALA A 330 -7.66 -13.00 -10.95
CA ALA A 330 -8.41 -11.80 -10.59
C ALA A 330 -7.61 -11.01 -9.55
N ARG A 331 -7.44 -9.70 -9.72
CA ARG A 331 -6.69 -8.87 -8.77
C ARG A 331 -7.38 -7.53 -8.56
N ILE A 332 -7.46 -7.10 -7.30
CA ILE A 332 -8.07 -5.84 -6.90
C ILE A 332 -6.96 -4.92 -6.38
N TYR A 333 -7.02 -3.65 -6.78
CA TYR A 333 -6.23 -2.60 -6.19
C TYR A 333 -7.15 -1.45 -5.77
N MET A 334 -6.81 -0.79 -4.66
CA MET A 334 -7.43 0.46 -4.25
C MET A 334 -6.33 1.37 -3.73
N GLU A 335 -6.39 2.64 -4.11
CA GLU A 335 -5.34 3.61 -3.77
C GLU A 335 -5.20 3.80 -2.24
N ARG A 336 -6.31 3.70 -1.49
CA ARG A 336 -6.35 3.89 -0.03
C ARG A 336 -7.44 3.02 0.60
N ARG A 337 -7.15 2.40 1.74
CA ARG A 337 -8.08 1.52 2.48
C ARG A 337 -8.79 2.19 3.68
N ASP A 338 -8.52 3.47 3.92
CA ASP A 338 -9.20 4.29 4.93
C ASP A 338 -9.98 5.40 4.23
N ILE A 339 -11.31 5.37 4.29
CA ILE A 339 -12.14 6.30 3.51
C ILE A 339 -13.12 7.06 4.40
N CYS A 340 -13.35 8.34 4.10
CA CYS A 340 -14.33 9.14 4.82
C CYS A 340 -15.75 8.73 4.43
N ARG A 341 -16.68 8.75 5.40
CA ARG A 341 -18.11 8.71 5.08
C ARG A 341 -18.48 9.83 4.11
N GLY A 342 -19.09 9.45 2.99
CA GLY A 342 -19.48 10.33 1.89
C GLY A 342 -18.40 10.53 0.82
N GLU A 343 -17.22 9.93 0.99
CA GLU A 343 -16.16 9.93 -0.02
C GLU A 343 -16.50 8.98 -1.17
N THR A 344 -16.11 9.37 -2.38
CA THR A 344 -16.14 8.52 -3.57
C THR A 344 -14.76 7.93 -3.79
N VAL A 345 -14.69 6.61 -3.91
CA VAL A 345 -13.44 5.88 -4.17
C VAL A 345 -13.54 5.01 -5.42
N THR A 346 -12.40 4.79 -6.05
CA THR A 346 -12.26 3.94 -7.24
C THR A 346 -11.66 2.60 -6.84
N LEU A 347 -12.32 1.50 -7.18
CA LEU A 347 -11.73 0.16 -7.14
C LEU A 347 -11.12 -0.15 -8.51
N PHE A 348 -9.87 -0.59 -8.54
CA PHE A 348 -9.16 -0.90 -9.77
C PHE A 348 -9.10 -2.41 -10.01
N ASP A 349 -9.50 -2.83 -11.21
CA ASP A 349 -9.14 -4.14 -11.75
C ASP A 349 -7.65 -4.17 -12.16
N GLU A 350 -6.88 -5.08 -11.58
CA GLU A 350 -5.51 -5.42 -11.99
C GLU A 350 -5.38 -6.89 -12.43
N SER A 351 -6.50 -7.51 -12.81
CA SER A 351 -6.55 -8.93 -13.20
C SER A 351 -5.60 -9.25 -14.36
N ARG A 352 -4.97 -10.43 -14.31
CA ARG A 352 -3.98 -10.83 -15.31
C ARG A 352 -4.63 -11.39 -16.56
N TYR A 353 -4.28 -10.79 -17.69
CA TYR A 353 -4.58 -11.25 -19.06
C TYR A 353 -5.98 -10.90 -19.56
N GLU A 354 -6.26 -9.59 -19.56
CA GLU A 354 -7.35 -8.90 -20.26
C GLU A 354 -8.73 -9.55 -20.09
N PRO A 355 -9.35 -9.42 -18.90
CA PRO A 355 -10.76 -9.74 -18.75
C PRO A 355 -11.64 -8.87 -19.67
N ASP A 356 -12.76 -9.42 -20.13
CA ASP A 356 -13.76 -8.75 -20.97
C ASP A 356 -15.04 -8.36 -20.20
N SER A 357 -15.18 -8.84 -18.97
CA SER A 357 -16.32 -8.53 -18.10
C SER A 357 -15.97 -8.64 -16.62
N TRP A 358 -16.62 -7.79 -15.82
CA TRP A 358 -16.38 -7.63 -14.38
C TRP A 358 -17.68 -7.77 -13.60
N SER A 359 -17.59 -8.32 -12.39
CA SER A 359 -18.66 -8.37 -11.40
C SER A 359 -18.05 -8.10 -10.04
N TRP A 360 -18.30 -6.90 -9.55
CA TRP A 360 -17.91 -6.44 -8.22
C TRP A 360 -19.05 -6.68 -7.24
N GLU A 361 -18.74 -7.29 -6.09
CA GLU A 361 -19.62 -7.35 -4.92
C GLU A 361 -18.87 -6.77 -3.73
N ILE A 362 -19.38 -5.66 -3.19
CA ILE A 362 -18.85 -5.02 -2.00
C ILE A 362 -19.88 -5.22 -0.89
N THR A 363 -19.47 -5.90 0.19
CA THR A 363 -20.37 -6.28 1.28
C THR A 363 -19.90 -5.67 2.59
N GLY A 364 -20.82 -5.09 3.34
CA GLY A 364 -20.54 -4.46 4.63
C GLY A 364 -21.83 -3.94 5.27
N PRO A 365 -21.77 -2.82 6.01
CA PRO A 365 -22.94 -2.12 6.55
C PRO A 365 -23.99 -1.77 5.49
N GLU A 366 -23.52 -1.47 4.27
CA GLU A 366 -24.32 -1.29 3.06
C GLU A 366 -23.72 -2.16 1.95
N ASN A 367 -24.53 -2.65 1.01
CA ASN A 367 -24.04 -3.52 -0.05
C ASN A 367 -24.06 -2.80 -1.39
N TYR A 368 -22.99 -2.93 -2.17
CA TYR A 368 -22.84 -2.34 -3.48
C TYR A 368 -22.45 -3.40 -4.51
N THR A 369 -22.85 -3.20 -5.76
CA THR A 369 -22.43 -4.04 -6.90
C THR A 369 -22.10 -3.17 -8.11
N SER A 370 -21.20 -3.66 -8.97
CA SER A 370 -20.88 -2.99 -10.23
C SER A 370 -20.40 -3.97 -11.29
N THR A 371 -20.52 -3.58 -12.56
CA THR A 371 -19.98 -4.30 -13.73
C THR A 371 -18.98 -3.48 -14.54
N GLU A 372 -18.64 -2.28 -14.08
CA GLU A 372 -17.58 -1.45 -14.68
C GLU A 372 -16.20 -2.05 -14.38
N GLN A 373 -15.22 -1.83 -15.25
CA GLN A 373 -13.84 -2.29 -15.02
C GLN A 373 -13.21 -1.62 -13.79
N HIS A 374 -13.43 -0.31 -13.63
CA HIS A 374 -12.94 0.47 -12.49
C HIS A 374 -14.10 1.26 -11.86
N PRO A 375 -14.92 0.67 -10.99
CA PRO A 375 -16.09 1.36 -10.46
C PRO A 375 -15.73 2.46 -9.47
N GLU A 376 -16.41 3.60 -9.59
CA GLU A 376 -16.40 4.69 -8.60
C GLU A 376 -17.64 4.58 -7.71
N ILE A 377 -17.45 4.46 -6.39
CA ILE A 377 -18.54 4.23 -5.42
C ILE A 377 -18.43 5.23 -4.26
N SER A 378 -19.55 5.87 -3.89
CA SER A 378 -19.64 6.74 -2.71
C SER A 378 -20.17 5.98 -1.50
N PHE A 379 -19.38 5.89 -0.43
CA PHE A 379 -19.75 5.12 0.76
C PHE A 379 -20.39 6.01 1.82
N THR A 380 -21.69 5.84 2.08
CA THR A 380 -22.42 6.73 3.01
C THR A 380 -22.70 6.13 4.38
N THR A 381 -22.29 4.88 4.60
CA THR A 381 -22.48 4.16 5.86
C THR A 381 -21.10 3.71 6.38
N ALA A 382 -20.79 4.03 7.62
CA ALA A 382 -19.50 3.70 8.23
C ALA A 382 -19.42 2.22 8.64
N GLY A 383 -18.19 1.69 8.69
CA GLY A 383 -17.86 0.31 9.02
C GLY A 383 -16.94 -0.34 7.98
N ASP A 384 -16.65 -1.62 8.18
CA ASP A 384 -15.72 -2.39 7.34
C ASP A 384 -16.43 -3.02 6.13
N TYR A 385 -15.72 -3.06 5.01
CA TYR A 385 -16.23 -3.59 3.74
C TYR A 385 -15.29 -4.64 3.17
N SER A 386 -15.86 -5.79 2.82
CA SER A 386 -15.19 -6.84 2.06
C SER A 386 -15.47 -6.65 0.56
N VAL A 387 -14.51 -7.03 -0.28
CA VAL A 387 -14.61 -6.89 -1.74
C VAL A 387 -14.42 -8.24 -2.41
N ARG A 388 -15.34 -8.60 -3.30
CA ARG A 388 -15.21 -9.71 -4.24
C ARG A 388 -15.19 -9.15 -5.66
N LEU A 389 -14.16 -9.51 -6.42
CA LEU A 389 -14.08 -9.27 -7.86
C LEU A 389 -14.11 -10.60 -8.58
N THR A 390 -15.13 -10.78 -9.42
CA THR A 390 -15.17 -11.85 -10.41
C THR A 390 -14.94 -11.23 -11.79
N VAL A 391 -13.91 -11.71 -12.48
CA VAL A 391 -13.59 -11.31 -13.85
C VAL A 391 -13.73 -12.49 -14.78
N THR A 392 -14.20 -12.22 -16.00
CA THR A 392 -14.38 -13.24 -17.03
C THR A 392 -13.68 -12.80 -18.31
N GLN A 393 -13.13 -13.78 -19.03
CA GLN A 393 -12.67 -13.64 -20.40
C GLN A 393 -13.26 -14.81 -21.19
N GLY A 394 -14.24 -14.53 -22.05
CA GLY A 394 -15.00 -15.56 -22.77
C GLY A 394 -15.68 -16.55 -21.83
N SER A 395 -15.13 -17.76 -21.70
CA SER A 395 -15.62 -18.81 -20.78
C SER A 395 -14.77 -19.01 -19.53
N VAL A 396 -13.61 -18.37 -19.45
CA VAL A 396 -12.70 -18.45 -18.31
C VAL A 396 -13.10 -17.41 -17.28
N THR A 397 -13.20 -17.79 -16.02
CA THR A 397 -13.58 -16.89 -14.92
C THR A 397 -12.61 -17.06 -13.77
N GLN A 398 -12.15 -15.94 -13.23
CA GLN A 398 -11.32 -15.89 -12.04
C GLN A 398 -12.03 -15.05 -10.98
N THR A 399 -11.73 -15.30 -9.71
CA THR A 399 -12.35 -14.56 -8.60
C THR A 399 -11.34 -14.37 -7.48
N VAL A 400 -11.32 -13.16 -6.93
CA VAL A 400 -10.61 -12.80 -5.71
C VAL A 400 -11.60 -12.27 -4.68
N TYR A 401 -11.37 -12.59 -3.41
CA TYR A 401 -12.17 -12.13 -2.29
C TYR A 401 -11.26 -11.69 -1.17
N GLU A 402 -11.42 -10.43 -0.78
CA GLU A 402 -10.68 -9.79 0.31
C GLU A 402 -11.67 -9.46 1.43
N GLU A 403 -11.50 -10.09 2.59
CA GLU A 403 -12.30 -9.83 3.78
C GLU A 403 -11.82 -8.56 4.49
N ASN A 404 -12.74 -7.69 4.90
CA ASN A 404 -12.42 -6.41 5.56
C ASN A 404 -11.38 -5.58 4.78
N TYR A 405 -11.49 -5.58 3.45
CA TYR A 405 -10.52 -4.97 2.54
C TYR A 405 -10.28 -3.47 2.81
N PHE A 406 -11.30 -2.74 3.28
CA PHE A 406 -11.18 -1.33 3.67
C PHE A 406 -12.23 -0.91 4.69
N SER A 407 -12.03 0.23 5.36
CA SER A 407 -12.97 0.80 6.33
C SER A 407 -13.48 2.18 5.92
N VAL A 408 -14.76 2.43 6.22
CA VAL A 408 -15.39 3.75 6.13
C VAL A 408 -15.48 4.33 7.54
N ALA A 409 -14.78 5.44 7.78
CA ALA A 409 -14.77 6.07 9.10
C ALA A 409 -16.16 6.62 9.48
N GLU A 410 -16.52 6.43 10.76
CA GLU A 410 -17.68 7.10 11.36
C GLU A 410 -17.51 8.62 11.36
N VAL A 411 -18.63 9.35 11.38
CA VAL A 411 -18.58 10.83 11.52
C VAL A 411 -17.96 11.23 12.85
N TYR A 412 -18.14 10.38 13.87
CA TYR A 412 -17.54 10.50 15.18
C TYR A 412 -16.82 9.20 15.52
N GLY A 413 -15.51 9.28 15.76
CA GLY A 413 -14.72 8.14 16.16
C GLY A 413 -15.05 7.61 17.55
N ALA A 414 -14.35 6.54 17.97
CA ALA A 414 -14.43 5.99 19.31
C ALA A 414 -14.19 7.08 20.37
N LYS A 415 -14.94 7.00 21.48
CA LYS A 415 -14.96 8.06 22.49
C LYS A 415 -13.74 7.95 23.41
N VAL A 416 -13.13 9.09 23.73
CA VAL A 416 -12.13 9.18 24.81
C VAL A 416 -12.79 9.13 26.21
N PRO A 417 -12.14 8.54 27.23
CA PRO A 417 -10.84 7.87 27.15
C PRO A 417 -10.98 6.54 26.41
N TRP A 418 -10.02 6.26 25.55
CA TRP A 418 -10.00 5.07 24.70
C TRP A 418 -8.75 4.25 25.01
N THR A 419 -8.89 2.92 25.07
CA THR A 419 -7.82 2.00 25.44
C THR A 419 -7.93 0.71 24.63
N GLU A 420 -6.79 0.17 24.22
CA GLU A 420 -6.66 -1.08 23.48
C GLU A 420 -5.53 -1.92 24.08
N ASP A 421 -5.85 -3.17 24.40
CA ASP A 421 -4.95 -4.22 24.92
C ASP A 421 -4.98 -5.49 24.06
N PHE A 422 -5.73 -5.48 22.95
CA PHE A 422 -5.85 -6.55 21.96
C PHE A 422 -6.46 -7.87 22.47
N SER A 423 -6.79 -7.97 23.77
CA SER A 423 -7.37 -9.15 24.41
C SER A 423 -8.74 -9.57 23.84
N GLN A 424 -9.39 -8.68 23.09
CA GLN A 424 -10.73 -8.89 22.53
C GLN A 424 -10.72 -9.20 21.03
N GLY A 425 -9.53 -9.42 20.46
CA GLY A 425 -9.35 -9.68 19.04
C GLY A 425 -9.19 -8.41 18.20
N ASP A 426 -9.12 -8.61 16.89
CA ASP A 426 -8.83 -7.57 15.92
C ASP A 426 -10.12 -6.89 15.44
N SER A 427 -10.42 -5.69 15.96
CA SER A 427 -11.57 -4.90 15.51
C SER A 427 -11.19 -3.44 15.31
N GLY A 428 -11.37 -2.96 14.08
CA GLY A 428 -11.13 -1.57 13.69
C GLY A 428 -9.66 -1.22 13.41
N TRP A 429 -8.78 -2.23 13.35
CA TRP A 429 -7.40 -2.10 12.90
C TRP A 429 -7.25 -2.56 11.45
N ILE A 430 -6.36 -1.87 10.74
CA ILE A 430 -6.03 -2.14 9.34
C ILE A 430 -4.52 -2.31 9.25
N VAL A 431 -4.12 -3.42 8.65
CA VAL A 431 -2.74 -3.69 8.27
C VAL A 431 -2.57 -3.25 6.83
N ASP A 432 -1.64 -2.34 6.60
CA ASP A 432 -1.31 -1.83 5.28
C ASP A 432 0.13 -2.23 4.93
N ASP A 433 0.23 -3.36 4.23
CA ASP A 433 1.48 -3.90 3.67
C ASP A 433 1.79 -3.17 2.35
N TRP A 434 2.70 -2.21 2.41
CA TRP A 434 3.12 -1.40 1.27
C TRP A 434 4.14 -2.10 0.37
N ASP A 435 4.80 -3.14 0.86
CA ASP A 435 5.87 -3.83 0.12
C ASP A 435 5.41 -5.15 -0.51
N MET A 436 4.18 -5.57 -0.20
CA MET A 436 3.45 -6.71 -0.78
C MET A 436 4.23 -8.01 -0.65
N ASP A 437 4.95 -8.19 0.46
CA ASP A 437 5.68 -9.41 0.71
C ASP A 437 4.89 -10.46 1.50
N ASP A 438 3.69 -10.11 2.02
CA ASP A 438 2.73 -10.94 2.77
C ASP A 438 3.36 -11.71 3.96
N LEU A 439 4.64 -11.48 4.27
CA LEU A 439 5.47 -12.29 5.17
C LEU A 439 5.96 -11.48 6.35
N TYR A 440 6.12 -10.17 6.19
CA TYR A 440 6.66 -9.27 7.21
C TYR A 440 5.66 -8.20 7.67
N GLU A 441 4.36 -8.48 7.59
CA GLU A 441 3.29 -7.58 8.03
C GLU A 441 2.98 -7.64 9.54
N TRP A 442 2.14 -6.70 10.00
CA TRP A 442 1.58 -6.72 11.35
C TRP A 442 0.54 -7.82 11.51
N THR A 443 0.64 -8.59 12.59
CA THR A 443 -0.29 -9.69 12.89
C THR A 443 -0.73 -9.61 14.35
N LEU A 444 -1.99 -9.92 14.63
CA LEU A 444 -2.46 -10.12 16.01
C LEU A 444 -1.81 -11.39 16.58
N ASP A 445 -1.19 -11.26 17.76
CA ASP A 445 -0.61 -12.34 18.54
C ASP A 445 -1.47 -12.55 19.79
N ASP A 446 -2.08 -13.72 19.94
CA ASP A 446 -2.95 -14.11 21.06
C ASP A 446 -2.24 -15.00 22.10
N GLU A 447 -0.91 -15.02 22.06
CA GLU A 447 -0.07 -15.74 23.03
C GLU A 447 0.81 -14.80 23.87
N ILE A 448 1.22 -13.65 23.31
CA ILE A 448 2.19 -12.73 23.91
C ILE A 448 1.56 -11.34 24.11
N GLY A 449 1.53 -10.85 25.35
CA GLY A 449 1.10 -9.49 25.73
C GLY A 449 1.89 -8.94 26.93
N PHE A 450 1.68 -7.69 27.32
CA PHE A 450 2.38 -7.10 28.48
C PHE A 450 1.82 -7.58 29.82
N ASP A 451 0.50 -7.48 30.00
CA ASP A 451 -0.22 -7.88 31.21
C ASP A 451 -1.38 -8.86 30.96
N ASP A 452 -1.54 -9.29 29.71
CA ASP A 452 -2.39 -10.37 29.25
C ASP A 452 -1.65 -11.23 28.21
N ASN A 453 -2.40 -11.99 27.40
CA ASN A 453 -1.87 -12.82 26.32
C ASN A 453 -2.23 -12.23 24.95
N ALA A 454 -2.24 -10.92 24.76
CA ALA A 454 -2.52 -10.36 23.45
C ALA A 454 -1.64 -9.14 23.12
N SER A 455 -1.19 -9.05 21.88
CA SER A 455 -0.53 -7.86 21.33
C SER A 455 -0.56 -7.88 19.81
N TYR A 456 -0.14 -6.78 19.18
CA TYR A 456 0.24 -6.83 17.78
C TYR A 456 1.72 -7.10 17.63
N LYS A 457 2.08 -8.02 16.74
CA LYS A 457 3.46 -8.38 16.40
C LYS A 457 3.74 -8.08 14.94
N LEU A 458 4.84 -7.39 14.69
CA LEU A 458 5.43 -7.19 13.38
C LEU A 458 6.60 -8.15 13.17
N TYR A 459 6.54 -8.95 12.11
CA TYR A 459 7.63 -9.83 11.68
C TYR A 459 8.78 -9.07 10.99
N ASN A 460 9.36 -8.08 11.67
CA ASN A 460 10.45 -7.24 11.13
C ASN A 460 11.82 -7.98 10.99
N LEU A 461 11.90 -9.25 11.39
CA LEU A 461 13.14 -10.01 11.30
C LEU A 461 13.40 -10.44 9.85
N SER A 462 14.46 -9.89 9.25
CA SER A 462 14.89 -10.11 7.85
C SER A 462 14.18 -9.26 6.81
N GLN A 463 13.40 -8.26 7.24
CA GLN A 463 12.84 -7.28 6.35
C GLN A 463 13.92 -6.38 5.74
N ASN A 464 13.69 -5.92 4.51
CA ASN A 464 14.64 -5.07 3.80
C ASN A 464 14.77 -3.70 4.49
N VAL A 465 16.01 -3.27 4.70
CA VAL A 465 16.27 -1.97 5.34
C VAL A 465 15.63 -0.83 4.54
N GLY A 466 14.84 0.00 5.22
CA GLY A 466 14.14 1.15 4.64
C GLY A 466 12.70 0.86 4.20
N TRP A 467 12.27 -0.41 4.18
CA TRP A 467 10.87 -0.79 3.98
C TRP A 467 10.06 -0.45 5.23
N TYR A 468 8.74 -0.35 5.10
CA TYR A 468 7.89 0.04 6.20
C TYR A 468 6.50 -0.59 6.16
N ASP A 469 5.97 -0.84 7.35
CA ASP A 469 4.62 -1.36 7.58
C ASP A 469 3.83 -0.42 8.47
N ASP A 470 2.56 -0.25 8.13
CA ASP A 470 1.63 0.58 8.86
C ASP A 470 0.56 -0.28 9.53
N LEU A 471 0.37 -0.04 10.84
CA LEU A 471 -0.81 -0.49 11.58
C LEU A 471 -1.67 0.73 11.88
N ILE A 472 -2.90 0.74 11.36
CA ILE A 472 -3.81 1.89 11.39
C ILE A 472 -5.04 1.55 12.22
N TYR A 473 -5.41 2.43 13.15
CA TYR A 473 -6.71 2.38 13.80
C TYR A 473 -7.64 3.42 13.17
N SER A 474 -8.87 3.01 12.90
CA SER A 474 -9.92 3.81 12.26
C SER A 474 -10.08 5.21 12.87
N SER A 475 -10.97 5.49 13.80
CA SER A 475 -11.19 6.88 14.23
C SER A 475 -11.49 7.01 15.71
N ILE A 476 -11.01 8.10 16.30
CA ILE A 476 -11.27 8.48 17.69
C ILE A 476 -11.72 9.94 17.75
N ASP A 477 -12.79 10.20 18.52
CA ASP A 477 -13.28 11.55 18.80
C ASP A 477 -12.51 12.16 19.97
N THR A 478 -11.60 13.07 19.64
CA THR A 478 -10.72 13.74 20.60
C THR A 478 -11.17 15.15 20.96
N ARG A 479 -12.28 15.65 20.37
CA ARG A 479 -12.86 16.97 20.68
C ARG A 479 -13.12 17.22 22.17
N PRO A 480 -13.49 16.22 22.99
CA PRO A 480 -13.64 16.42 24.43
C PRO A 480 -12.35 16.82 25.16
N LEU A 481 -11.18 16.81 24.50
CA LEU A 481 -9.89 17.07 25.13
C LEU A 481 -9.35 18.48 24.87
N THR A 482 -8.88 19.14 25.93
CA THR A 482 -8.05 20.36 25.93
C THR A 482 -6.56 20.08 25.85
N ALA A 483 -6.16 18.83 25.99
CA ALA A 483 -4.81 18.35 25.71
C ALA A 483 -4.89 16.85 25.47
N VAL A 484 -4.32 16.35 24.36
CA VAL A 484 -4.27 14.92 24.06
C VAL A 484 -2.99 14.31 24.64
N SER A 485 -3.15 13.17 25.29
CA SER A 485 -2.09 12.32 25.81
C SER A 485 -2.29 10.91 25.27
N VAL A 486 -1.26 10.39 24.60
CA VAL A 486 -1.25 9.02 24.13
C VAL A 486 -0.14 8.26 24.86
N SER A 487 -0.40 7.03 25.28
CA SER A 487 0.64 6.12 25.74
C SER A 487 0.45 4.74 25.16
N PHE A 488 1.54 4.04 24.90
CA PHE A 488 1.53 2.67 24.39
C PHE A 488 2.80 1.95 24.84
N ARG A 489 2.81 0.62 24.77
CA ARG A 489 3.96 -0.21 25.11
C ARG A 489 4.54 -0.86 23.87
N VAL A 490 5.86 -0.92 23.82
CA VAL A 490 6.59 -1.62 22.76
C VAL A 490 7.60 -2.56 23.38
N ALA A 491 7.66 -3.79 22.88
CA ALA A 491 8.79 -4.68 23.12
C ALA A 491 9.57 -4.88 21.80
N PHE A 492 10.87 -4.65 21.86
CA PHE A 492 11.78 -4.75 20.71
C PHE A 492 13.19 -5.04 21.21
N ALA A 493 14.03 -5.64 20.36
CA ALA A 493 15.46 -5.74 20.57
C ALA A 493 16.21 -5.43 19.27
N MET A 494 17.42 -4.89 19.36
CA MET A 494 18.31 -4.78 18.20
C MET A 494 18.99 -6.13 17.95
N ARG A 495 19.46 -6.40 16.75
CA ARG A 495 20.32 -7.57 16.44
C ARG A 495 21.80 -7.24 16.46
N GLU A 496 22.12 -5.99 16.18
CA GLU A 496 23.46 -5.42 16.23
C GLU A 496 23.38 -3.92 16.53
N SER A 497 24.50 -3.32 16.93
CA SER A 497 24.54 -1.91 17.31
C SER A 497 24.37 -0.93 16.14
N SER A 498 24.50 -1.42 14.90
CA SER A 498 24.27 -0.66 13.66
C SER A 498 22.81 -0.59 13.24
N ASN A 499 21.93 -1.41 13.82
CA ASN A 499 20.51 -1.39 13.44
C ASN A 499 19.89 -0.01 13.68
N ASN A 500 19.11 0.42 12.69
CA ASN A 500 18.55 1.76 12.61
C ASN A 500 17.03 1.76 12.45
N ASP A 501 16.37 0.69 12.90
CA ASP A 501 14.91 0.57 12.91
C ASP A 501 14.28 1.80 13.57
N LYS A 502 13.10 2.17 13.10
CA LYS A 502 12.42 3.36 13.56
C LYS A 502 10.93 3.07 13.67
N MET A 503 10.31 3.50 14.75
CA MET A 503 8.87 3.49 14.88
C MET A 503 8.38 4.93 14.94
N GLU A 504 7.29 5.22 14.23
CA GLU A 504 6.64 6.51 14.20
C GLU A 504 5.16 6.38 14.51
N MET A 505 4.61 7.37 15.21
CA MET A 505 3.19 7.51 15.40
C MET A 505 2.72 8.72 14.59
N HIS A 506 1.75 8.48 13.72
CA HIS A 506 1.17 9.44 12.81
C HIS A 506 -0.31 9.65 13.14
N ILE A 507 -0.82 10.84 12.82
CA ILE A 507 -2.26 11.16 12.87
C ILE A 507 -2.75 11.76 11.55
N SER A 508 -4.03 11.57 11.27
CA SER A 508 -4.74 12.18 10.15
C SER A 508 -6.15 12.61 10.57
N GLU A 509 -6.60 13.75 10.03
CA GLU A 509 -7.96 14.31 10.19
C GLU A 509 -8.72 14.38 8.86
N ASP A 510 -8.12 13.84 7.80
CA ASP A 510 -8.65 13.86 6.43
C ASP A 510 -8.74 12.43 5.88
N CYS A 511 -9.08 11.48 6.76
CA CYS A 511 -9.24 10.06 6.46
C CYS A 511 -8.02 9.48 5.72
N GLY A 512 -6.82 9.82 6.16
CA GLY A 512 -5.58 9.22 5.69
C GLY A 512 -5.01 9.87 4.43
N ASN A 513 -5.61 10.98 3.94
CA ASN A 513 -5.10 11.71 2.77
C ASN A 513 -3.77 12.39 3.10
N THR A 514 -3.66 12.96 4.29
CA THR A 514 -2.41 13.51 4.81
C THR A 514 -2.13 12.99 6.21
N TRP A 515 -0.90 12.53 6.40
CA TRP A 515 -0.43 12.02 7.67
C TRP A 515 0.62 12.96 8.27
N ARG A 516 0.53 13.19 9.58
CA ARG A 516 1.47 14.02 10.34
C ARG A 516 2.17 13.17 11.37
N SER A 517 3.50 13.21 11.37
CA SER A 517 4.28 12.57 12.44
C SER A 517 4.22 13.37 13.73
N VAL A 518 3.70 12.72 14.78
CA VAL A 518 3.53 13.31 16.12
C VAL A 518 4.51 12.72 17.13
N TRP A 519 5.11 11.59 16.81
CA TRP A 519 6.12 10.94 17.65
C TRP A 519 6.99 10.00 16.82
N SER A 520 8.25 9.83 17.24
CA SER A 520 9.16 8.84 16.66
C SER A 520 10.17 8.35 17.70
N ALA A 521 10.61 7.09 17.58
CA ALA A 521 11.75 6.54 18.31
C ALA A 521 12.66 5.72 17.41
N SER A 522 13.96 5.77 17.67
CA SER A 522 14.97 4.94 17.01
C SER A 522 15.15 3.59 17.70
N ALA A 523 15.80 2.64 17.01
CA ALA A 523 16.05 1.27 17.46
C ALA A 523 16.62 1.20 18.89
N GLY A 524 17.64 2.02 19.20
CA GLY A 524 18.21 2.04 20.55
C GLY A 524 17.24 2.56 21.63
N SER A 525 16.32 3.46 21.29
CA SER A 525 15.27 3.90 22.20
C SER A 525 14.19 2.83 22.36
N LEU A 526 13.78 2.19 21.28
CA LEU A 526 12.81 1.09 21.27
C LEU A 526 13.31 -0.09 22.09
N ALA A 527 14.56 -0.51 21.88
CA ALA A 527 15.14 -1.68 22.52
C ALA A 527 15.32 -1.52 24.05
N GLY A 528 15.49 -0.29 24.53
CA GLY A 528 15.59 -0.01 25.97
C GLY A 528 16.64 -0.89 26.67
N SER A 529 16.19 -1.68 27.66
CA SER A 529 17.03 -2.63 28.40
C SER A 529 17.30 -3.95 27.68
N ASN A 530 16.52 -4.29 26.65
CA ASN A 530 16.62 -5.56 25.92
C ASN A 530 17.92 -5.60 25.10
N GLY A 531 18.38 -4.45 24.63
CA GLY A 531 19.69 -4.28 24.01
C GLY A 531 19.83 -5.07 22.71
N ILE A 532 20.86 -5.92 22.63
CA ILE A 532 21.21 -6.70 21.43
C ILE A 532 20.85 -8.18 21.65
N VAL A 533 19.99 -8.72 20.79
CA VAL A 533 19.55 -10.11 20.70
C VAL A 533 19.71 -10.58 19.25
N THR A 534 20.62 -11.53 19.00
CA THR A 534 20.97 -11.96 17.63
C THR A 534 20.06 -13.04 17.05
N SER A 535 19.36 -13.79 17.91
CA SER A 535 18.27 -14.72 17.55
C SER A 535 16.93 -13.99 17.44
N ILE A 536 15.85 -14.70 17.10
CA ILE A 536 14.48 -14.16 17.24
C ILE A 536 14.29 -13.66 18.69
N PHE A 537 13.71 -12.47 18.83
CA PHE A 537 13.33 -11.87 20.10
C PHE A 537 11.82 -12.03 20.32
N GLU A 538 11.46 -12.62 21.45
CA GLU A 538 10.09 -12.72 21.96
C GLU A 538 10.13 -12.19 23.40
N PRO A 539 9.27 -11.25 23.79
CA PRO A 539 9.24 -10.74 25.16
C PRO A 539 8.70 -11.83 26.10
N ASP A 540 9.40 -12.08 27.20
CA ASP A 540 9.05 -13.13 28.18
C ASP A 540 8.85 -12.59 29.60
N ALA A 541 9.12 -11.30 29.81
CA ALA A 541 8.92 -10.63 31.09
C ALA A 541 8.37 -9.20 30.93
N PRO A 542 7.65 -8.67 31.94
CA PRO A 542 7.18 -7.27 31.92
C PRO A 542 8.28 -6.21 31.78
N GLY A 543 9.54 -6.58 32.06
CA GLY A 543 10.70 -5.71 31.89
C GLY A 543 11.12 -5.49 30.44
N ASP A 544 10.66 -6.35 29.52
CA ASP A 544 10.96 -6.27 28.09
C ASP A 544 10.12 -5.20 27.38
N TRP A 545 9.01 -4.82 28.00
CA TRP A 545 8.06 -3.85 27.49
C TRP A 545 8.36 -2.45 27.99
N LYS A 546 8.57 -1.53 27.06
CA LYS A 546 8.81 -0.12 27.34
C LYS A 546 7.59 0.72 27.00
N GLN A 547 7.12 1.49 27.98
CA GLN A 547 6.06 2.46 27.75
C GLN A 547 6.61 3.74 27.11
N PHE A 548 5.96 4.18 26.04
CA PHE A 548 6.15 5.46 25.39
C PHE A 548 4.95 6.36 25.64
N ASN A 549 5.20 7.67 25.61
CA ASN A 549 4.17 8.69 25.82
C ASN A 549 4.31 9.77 24.75
N VAL A 550 3.22 10.07 24.07
CA VAL A 550 3.09 11.19 23.14
C VAL A 550 2.36 12.31 23.86
N SER A 551 3.00 13.47 23.91
CA SER A 551 2.48 14.64 24.61
C SER A 551 2.83 15.91 23.83
N ASN A 552 2.13 17.00 24.11
CA ASN A 552 2.34 18.32 23.50
C ASN A 552 2.04 18.38 21.98
N VAL A 553 1.14 17.54 21.49
CA VAL A 553 0.66 17.63 20.11
C VAL A 553 -0.39 18.76 20.03
N PRO A 554 -0.31 19.68 19.05
CA PRO A 554 -1.29 20.76 18.92
C PRO A 554 -2.72 20.25 18.76
N LEU A 555 -3.66 20.76 19.57
CA LEU A 555 -5.09 20.41 19.46
C LEU A 555 -5.68 20.64 18.07
N SER A 556 -5.15 21.59 17.30
CA SER A 556 -5.60 21.86 15.92
C SER A 556 -5.36 20.72 14.94
N TRP A 557 -4.61 19.69 15.33
CA TRP A 557 -4.35 18.51 14.50
C TRP A 557 -5.26 17.34 14.85
N PHE A 558 -6.15 17.54 15.82
CA PHE A 558 -7.11 16.58 16.33
C PHE A 558 -8.52 17.09 16.08
N GLY A 559 -9.48 16.16 16.10
CA GLY A 559 -10.85 16.47 15.80
C GLY A 559 -11.78 15.30 16.12
N GLN A 560 -12.82 15.18 15.32
CA GLN A 560 -13.93 14.27 15.61
C GLN A 560 -13.72 12.85 15.08
N SER A 561 -12.75 12.68 14.19
CA SER A 561 -12.48 11.44 13.45
C SER A 561 -10.97 11.28 13.24
N THR A 562 -10.18 11.45 14.30
CA THR A 562 -8.71 11.33 14.23
C THR A 562 -8.33 9.88 13.94
N LEU A 563 -7.67 9.61 12.81
CA LEU A 563 -7.01 8.32 12.55
C LEU A 563 -5.65 8.29 13.26
N PHE A 564 -5.25 7.09 13.69
CA PHE A 564 -3.96 6.84 14.32
C PHE A 564 -3.21 5.77 13.55
N ARG A 565 -1.92 6.00 13.29
CA ARG A 565 -1.08 5.05 12.56
C ARG A 565 0.26 4.84 13.24
N PHE A 566 0.64 3.59 13.38
CA PHE A 566 1.95 3.17 13.85
C PHE A 566 2.74 2.64 12.66
N ARG A 567 3.74 3.41 12.24
CA ARG A 567 4.66 3.02 11.16
C ARG A 567 5.93 2.43 11.76
N THR A 568 6.33 1.26 11.32
CA THR A 568 7.68 0.75 11.58
C THR A 568 8.48 0.79 10.29
N VAL A 569 9.69 1.35 10.34
CA VAL A 569 10.65 1.35 9.24
C VAL A 569 11.77 0.40 9.60
N ALA A 570 11.96 -0.64 8.77
CA ALA A 570 12.93 -1.69 8.99
C ALA A 570 14.37 -1.15 8.93
N GLY A 571 15.17 -1.54 9.92
CA GLY A 571 16.60 -1.21 10.00
C GLY A 571 17.50 -2.42 10.27
N GLY A 572 16.98 -3.61 9.95
CA GLY A 572 17.64 -4.90 10.14
C GLY A 572 17.59 -5.45 11.56
N GLY A 573 16.74 -4.87 12.41
CA GLY A 573 16.53 -5.26 13.80
C GLY A 573 15.75 -6.56 13.96
N ASN A 574 15.08 -6.70 15.11
CA ASN A 574 14.31 -7.88 15.46
C ASN A 574 12.81 -7.63 15.30
N GLN A 575 12.00 -8.62 15.67
CA GLN A 575 10.55 -8.47 15.76
C GLN A 575 10.17 -7.34 16.73
N LEU A 576 9.04 -6.68 16.46
CA LEU A 576 8.51 -5.58 17.25
C LEU A 576 7.09 -5.92 17.69
N TYR A 577 6.80 -5.68 18.96
CA TYR A 577 5.49 -5.92 19.56
C TYR A 577 4.91 -4.59 20.05
N LEU A 578 3.63 -4.35 19.82
CA LEU A 578 2.88 -3.16 20.24
C LEU A 578 1.69 -3.60 21.08
N ASP A 579 1.52 -2.96 22.23
CA ASP A 579 0.46 -3.29 23.17
C ASP A 579 0.02 -2.07 24.00
N ASN A 580 -1.13 -2.17 24.66
CA ASN A 580 -1.57 -1.29 25.74
C ASN A 580 -1.62 0.18 25.32
N ILE A 581 -2.34 0.46 24.23
CA ILE A 581 -2.51 1.77 23.64
C ILE A 581 -3.61 2.50 24.40
N ASN A 582 -3.34 3.72 24.85
CA ASN A 582 -4.23 4.53 25.66
C ASN A 582 -4.28 5.95 25.12
N ILE A 583 -5.47 6.48 24.86
CA ILE A 583 -5.71 7.83 24.36
C ILE A 583 -6.67 8.55 25.31
N SER A 584 -6.16 9.59 25.95
CA SER A 584 -6.91 10.38 26.94
C SER A 584 -6.31 11.79 27.04
N GLY A 585 -6.58 12.51 28.12
CA GLY A 585 -5.91 13.77 28.40
C GLY A 585 -6.67 14.67 29.36
N SER A 586 -6.52 15.98 29.17
CA SER A 586 -7.30 16.98 29.92
C SER A 586 -8.62 17.22 29.22
N TYR A 587 -9.73 17.22 29.94
CA TYR A 587 -11.06 17.34 29.33
C TYR A 587 -11.56 18.78 29.32
N GLU A 588 -12.34 19.13 28.30
CA GLU A 588 -13.16 20.32 28.29
C GLU A 588 -14.24 20.23 29.36
N THR A 589 -14.66 21.38 29.87
CA THR A 589 -15.78 21.46 30.82
C THR A 589 -17.13 21.55 30.10
N THR A 590 -17.14 21.86 28.81
CA THR A 590 -18.35 21.96 27.99
C THR A 590 -18.61 20.61 27.32
N PRO A 591 -19.78 19.98 27.52
CA PRO A 591 -20.12 18.72 26.88
C PRO A 591 -20.36 18.90 25.37
N TYR A 592 -19.98 17.89 24.58
CA TYR A 592 -20.30 17.78 23.17
C TYR A 592 -21.59 17.00 22.98
N LEU A 593 -22.44 17.46 22.06
CA LEU A 593 -23.70 16.79 21.74
C LEU A 593 -23.41 15.53 20.91
N VAL A 594 -24.17 14.46 21.16
CA VAL A 594 -23.98 13.14 20.54
C VAL A 594 -25.23 12.70 19.78
N TYR A 595 -26.42 12.89 20.34
CA TYR A 595 -27.67 12.48 19.68
C TYR A 595 -28.87 13.30 20.19
N PRO A 596 -29.86 13.62 19.34
CA PRO A 596 -29.93 13.36 17.89
C PRO A 596 -28.94 14.19 17.10
N ASP A 597 -28.41 13.66 15.99
CA ASP A 597 -27.53 14.40 15.09
C ASP A 597 -28.17 15.73 14.66
N SER A 598 -27.37 16.78 14.54
CA SER A 598 -27.88 18.07 14.11
C SER A 598 -28.45 17.99 12.69
N GLY A 599 -29.74 18.25 12.55
CA GLY A 599 -30.48 18.16 11.29
C GLY A 599 -31.11 16.80 11.02
N ALA A 600 -31.06 15.85 11.97
CA ALA A 600 -31.67 14.53 11.83
C ALA A 600 -33.17 14.63 11.46
N PRO A 601 -33.64 13.92 10.40
CA PRO A 601 -35.05 13.88 10.03
C PRO A 601 -35.86 12.94 10.93
N SER A 602 -37.13 13.31 11.15
CA SER A 602 -38.22 12.57 11.82
C SER A 602 -37.78 11.64 12.97
N THR A 603 -37.62 12.22 14.15
CA THR A 603 -37.48 11.46 15.41
C THR A 603 -38.85 11.18 16.04
N ASN A 604 -38.92 10.18 16.92
CA ASN A 604 -40.08 9.93 17.77
C ASN A 604 -40.43 11.17 18.62
N ASP A 605 -41.63 11.25 19.21
CA ASP A 605 -42.01 12.33 20.13
C ASP A 605 -41.41 12.18 21.56
N HIS A 606 -40.67 11.08 21.76
CA HIS A 606 -39.89 10.72 22.94
C HIS A 606 -38.37 10.70 22.68
N VAL A 607 -37.83 11.81 22.21
CA VAL A 607 -36.40 11.88 21.84
C VAL A 607 -35.51 11.76 23.07
N VAL A 608 -34.58 10.80 23.04
CA VAL A 608 -33.45 10.73 23.97
C VAL A 608 -32.36 11.70 23.51
N LEU A 609 -32.00 12.65 24.35
CA LEU A 609 -30.84 13.52 24.16
C LEU A 609 -29.62 12.85 24.81
N GLU A 610 -28.50 12.82 24.11
CA GLU A 610 -27.24 12.24 24.59
C GLU A 610 -26.07 13.20 24.31
N TRP A 611 -25.15 13.30 25.27
CA TRP A 611 -23.94 14.11 25.16
C TRP A 611 -22.73 13.39 25.78
N THR A 612 -21.53 13.91 25.54
CA THR A 612 -20.30 13.35 26.10
C THR A 612 -20.24 13.56 27.61
N ASN A 613 -19.76 12.56 28.34
CA ASN A 613 -19.48 12.70 29.76
C ASN A 613 -18.33 13.72 29.97
N VAL A 614 -18.50 14.61 30.95
CA VAL A 614 -17.47 15.56 31.38
C VAL A 614 -16.92 15.10 32.72
N PRO A 615 -15.62 14.74 32.81
CA PRO A 615 -14.98 14.39 34.06
C PRO A 615 -15.19 15.42 35.16
N ALA A 616 -15.39 14.94 36.40
CA ALA A 616 -15.69 15.73 37.60
C ALA A 616 -17.02 16.52 37.59
N SER A 617 -17.85 16.40 36.56
CA SER A 617 -19.22 16.93 36.60
C SER A 617 -20.05 16.21 37.67
N GLN A 618 -21.04 16.91 38.22
CA GLN A 618 -22.00 16.36 39.19
C GLN A 618 -23.40 16.23 38.61
N SER A 619 -23.69 17.06 37.59
CA SER A 619 -24.95 17.10 36.86
C SER A 619 -24.76 17.88 35.56
N TYR A 620 -25.78 17.86 34.71
CA TYR A 620 -25.84 18.61 33.47
C TYR A 620 -27.14 19.39 33.40
N ASP A 621 -27.06 20.68 33.06
CA ASP A 621 -28.26 21.43 32.72
C ASP A 621 -28.56 21.24 31.22
N TYR A 622 -29.84 21.10 30.87
CA TYR A 622 -30.28 20.98 29.48
C TYR A 622 -31.38 22.01 29.16
N GLU A 623 -31.43 22.42 27.89
CA GLU A 623 -32.53 23.20 27.32
C GLU A 623 -32.94 22.62 25.96
N VAL A 624 -34.24 22.54 25.71
CA VAL A 624 -34.86 22.12 24.45
C VAL A 624 -35.97 23.12 24.14
N ASP A 625 -36.00 23.68 22.94
CA ASP A 625 -36.96 24.71 22.58
C ASP A 625 -37.24 24.77 21.08
N THR A 626 -38.41 25.24 20.66
CA THR A 626 -38.74 25.55 19.26
C THR A 626 -38.12 26.85 18.77
N SER A 627 -37.55 27.66 19.68
CA SER A 627 -36.82 28.89 19.36
C SER A 627 -35.32 28.68 19.54
N PRO A 628 -34.48 29.11 18.58
CA PRO A 628 -33.02 29.06 18.72
C PRO A 628 -32.49 29.95 19.86
N ASN A 629 -33.33 30.86 20.39
CA ASN A 629 -32.98 31.74 21.50
C ASN A 629 -33.42 31.19 22.87
N PHE A 630 -33.99 29.98 22.94
CA PHE A 630 -34.44 29.32 24.18
C PHE A 630 -35.36 30.20 25.02
N ASN A 631 -36.36 30.81 24.36
CA ASN A 631 -37.30 31.78 24.90
C ASN A 631 -38.76 31.58 24.45
N SER A 632 -39.10 30.44 23.84
CA SER A 632 -40.49 30.15 23.46
C SER A 632 -41.30 29.65 24.66
N SER A 633 -42.63 29.59 24.51
CA SER A 633 -43.52 28.97 25.50
C SER A 633 -43.36 27.45 25.62
N SER A 634 -42.74 26.81 24.62
CA SER A 634 -42.53 25.36 24.55
C SER A 634 -41.15 24.94 25.08
N LYS A 635 -40.42 25.85 25.73
CA LYS A 635 -39.11 25.56 26.30
C LYS A 635 -39.20 24.52 27.42
N ILE A 636 -38.41 23.47 27.29
CA ILE A 636 -38.15 22.46 28.32
C ILE A 636 -36.74 22.70 28.84
N SER A 637 -36.56 22.72 30.16
CA SER A 637 -35.23 22.86 30.77
C SER A 637 -35.18 22.20 32.13
N GLY A 638 -34.03 21.67 32.51
CA GLY A 638 -33.84 21.02 33.79
C GLY A 638 -32.39 20.66 34.04
N SER A 639 -32.18 19.79 35.03
CA SER A 639 -30.86 19.23 35.36
C SER A 639 -30.95 17.70 35.36
N ALA A 640 -29.96 17.05 34.75
CA ALA A 640 -29.84 15.60 34.64
C ALA A 640 -28.61 15.14 35.45
N SER A 641 -28.74 14.00 36.14
CA SER A 641 -27.64 13.32 36.85
C SER A 641 -26.88 12.34 35.96
N ASP A 642 -27.22 12.28 34.67
CA ASP A 642 -26.62 11.39 33.68
C ASP A 642 -26.33 12.19 32.41
N SER A 643 -25.45 11.67 31.57
CA SER A 643 -25.10 12.14 30.23
C SER A 643 -26.21 11.98 29.17
N LYS A 644 -27.44 11.65 29.62
CA LYS A 644 -28.61 11.41 28.79
C LYS A 644 -29.87 12.00 29.44
N PHE A 645 -30.81 12.44 28.62
CA PHE A 645 -32.13 12.88 29.05
C PHE A 645 -33.20 12.52 28.03
N ALA A 646 -34.24 11.79 28.44
CA ALA A 646 -35.38 11.49 27.60
C ALA A 646 -36.42 12.61 27.70
N THR A 647 -36.78 13.19 26.55
CA THR A 647 -37.87 14.17 26.46
C THR A 647 -39.24 13.48 26.51
N GLU A 648 -40.27 14.22 26.89
CA GLU A 648 -41.65 13.74 26.90
C GLU A 648 -42.57 14.77 26.23
N GLY A 649 -43.46 14.28 25.36
CA GLY A 649 -44.58 15.09 24.83
C GLY A 649 -44.17 16.21 23.88
N LEU A 650 -43.15 15.98 23.03
CA LEU A 650 -42.78 16.94 21.99
C LEU A 650 -43.88 17.06 20.93
N THR A 651 -44.04 18.25 20.36
CA THR A 651 -45.08 18.51 19.35
C THR A 651 -44.67 17.93 18.00
N HIS A 652 -45.57 17.14 17.39
CA HIS A 652 -45.33 16.49 16.09
C HIS A 652 -45.16 17.52 14.96
N GLY A 653 -44.21 17.27 14.06
CA GLY A 653 -43.92 18.15 12.91
C GLY A 653 -43.15 19.42 13.24
N GLU A 654 -42.74 19.62 14.50
CA GLU A 654 -41.97 20.79 14.93
C GLU A 654 -40.46 20.52 14.92
N MET A 655 -39.70 21.58 14.70
CA MET A 655 -38.24 21.60 14.83
C MET A 655 -37.86 22.09 16.22
N TYR A 656 -36.97 21.37 16.89
CA TYR A 656 -36.44 21.71 18.20
C TYR A 656 -34.95 22.00 18.13
N HIS A 657 -34.54 23.03 18.86
CA HIS A 657 -33.18 23.42 19.18
C HIS A 657 -32.84 22.91 20.58
N TRP A 658 -31.67 22.34 20.78
CA TRP A 658 -31.25 21.87 22.09
C TRP A 658 -29.77 22.11 22.38
N ARG A 659 -29.45 22.23 23.67
CA ARG A 659 -28.09 22.44 24.18
C ARG A 659 -27.97 21.95 25.62
N VAL A 660 -26.74 21.63 26.02
CA VAL A 660 -26.42 21.16 27.38
C VAL A 660 -25.17 21.86 27.94
N ARG A 661 -25.02 21.88 29.26
CA ARG A 661 -23.80 22.32 29.94
C ARG A 661 -23.55 21.47 31.18
N SER A 662 -22.30 21.30 31.56
CA SER A 662 -21.96 20.57 32.79
C SER A 662 -22.01 21.48 34.00
N VAL A 663 -22.17 20.90 35.18
CA VAL A 663 -22.08 21.59 36.47
C VAL A 663 -21.01 20.90 37.32
N ILE A 664 -19.92 21.62 37.61
CA ILE A 664 -18.80 21.14 38.42
C ILE A 664 -18.73 22.00 39.68
N SER A 665 -18.86 21.39 40.86
CA SER A 665 -18.83 22.12 42.15
C SER A 665 -19.76 23.34 42.16
N THR A 666 -21.00 23.19 41.67
CA THR A 666 -22.02 24.26 41.50
C THR A 666 -21.72 25.34 40.45
N SER A 667 -20.58 25.27 39.76
CA SER A 667 -20.24 26.20 38.68
C SER A 667 -20.64 25.60 37.34
N PRO A 668 -21.62 26.20 36.62
CA PRO A 668 -21.97 25.74 35.28
C PRO A 668 -20.88 26.11 34.28
N SER A 669 -20.62 25.23 33.32
CA SER A 669 -19.78 25.54 32.16
C SER A 669 -20.52 26.42 31.14
N ALA A 670 -19.85 26.74 30.03
CA ALA A 670 -20.53 27.33 28.88
C ALA A 670 -21.59 26.35 28.32
N TRP A 671 -22.60 26.87 27.65
CA TRP A 671 -23.50 26.02 26.88
C TRP A 671 -22.77 25.41 25.69
N SER A 672 -23.09 24.16 25.37
CA SER A 672 -22.70 23.51 24.13
C SER A 672 -23.16 24.32 22.90
N ASN A 673 -22.65 23.94 21.73
CA ASN A 673 -23.30 24.32 20.48
C ASN A 673 -24.78 23.91 20.49
N THR A 674 -25.60 24.67 19.76
CA THR A 674 -27.03 24.36 19.61
C THR A 674 -27.21 23.43 18.43
N TRP A 675 -27.73 22.23 18.69
CA TRP A 675 -28.13 21.29 17.64
C TRP A 675 -29.64 21.36 17.40
N VAL A 676 -30.07 20.86 16.25
CA VAL A 676 -31.47 20.85 15.84
C VAL A 676 -31.94 19.45 15.46
N PHE A 677 -33.19 19.13 15.72
CA PHE A 677 -33.84 17.91 15.23
C PHE A 677 -35.32 18.20 14.93
N THR A 678 -35.96 17.35 14.13
CA THR A 678 -37.38 17.49 13.77
C THR A 678 -38.17 16.28 14.23
N VAL A 679 -39.26 16.49 14.96
CA VAL A 679 -40.18 15.42 15.37
C VAL A 679 -41.09 15.05 14.20
N GLY A 680 -41.27 13.75 13.96
CA GLY A 680 -42.12 13.24 12.89
C GLY A 680 -43.55 13.77 12.94
N SER A 681 -44.16 14.01 11.79
CA SER A 681 -45.53 14.52 11.68
C SER A 681 -46.60 13.51 12.10
N ASP A 682 -46.26 12.22 12.10
CA ASP A 682 -47.08 11.09 12.51
C ASP A 682 -46.73 10.57 13.93
N GLY A 683 -45.74 11.19 14.58
CA GLY A 683 -45.20 10.73 15.87
C GLY A 683 -44.36 9.46 15.77
N VAL A 684 -44.06 8.96 14.57
CA VAL A 684 -43.28 7.73 14.35
C VAL A 684 -41.97 8.11 13.66
N GLY A 685 -40.85 7.97 14.39
CA GLY A 685 -39.51 8.22 13.86
C GLY A 685 -38.81 6.96 13.40
N VAL A 686 -37.61 7.11 12.82
CA VAL A 686 -36.69 5.98 12.61
C VAL A 686 -36.50 5.26 13.95
N ASN A 687 -36.77 3.95 13.97
CA ASN A 687 -37.05 3.16 15.15
C ASN A 687 -36.03 3.37 16.31
N GLU A 688 -36.46 3.96 17.42
CA GLU A 688 -35.67 4.02 18.68
C GLU A 688 -35.44 2.63 19.29
N GLU A 689 -36.17 1.61 18.82
CA GLU A 689 -35.97 0.20 19.18
C GLU A 689 -34.55 -0.32 18.87
N LEU A 690 -33.81 0.31 17.94
CA LEU A 690 -32.41 -0.08 17.65
C LEU A 690 -31.43 0.23 18.80
N ARG A 691 -31.82 1.04 19.80
CA ARG A 691 -30.94 1.40 20.94
C ARG A 691 -31.29 0.72 22.27
N ASP A 692 -32.31 -0.14 22.32
CA ASP A 692 -32.60 -0.96 23.52
C ASP A 692 -31.59 -2.14 23.67
N ASP A 693 -30.70 -2.32 22.69
CA ASP A 693 -29.57 -3.28 22.69
C ASP A 693 -28.22 -2.61 23.03
N GLN A 694 -28.21 -1.43 23.68
CA GLN A 694 -26.99 -0.74 24.14
C GLN A 694 -26.76 -0.87 25.66
N LEU A 695 -25.48 -0.85 26.06
CA LEU A 695 -25.08 -0.80 27.48
C LEU A 695 -25.46 0.55 28.10
N ARG A 696 -26.12 0.54 29.27
CA ARG A 696 -26.48 1.77 30.00
C ARG A 696 -25.88 1.75 31.39
N VAL A 697 -25.31 2.87 31.82
CA VAL A 697 -24.71 3.02 33.15
C VAL A 697 -25.27 4.26 33.82
N TYR A 698 -25.92 4.08 34.97
CA TYR A 698 -26.55 5.20 35.68
C TYR A 698 -26.58 5.04 37.21
N PRO A 699 -26.49 6.13 37.99
CA PRO A 699 -26.15 7.47 37.50
C PRO A 699 -24.70 7.53 37.02
N ASN A 700 -24.43 8.32 35.99
CA ASN A 700 -23.08 8.56 35.48
C ASN A 700 -22.93 10.05 35.14
N PRO A 701 -22.35 10.86 36.03
CA PRO A 701 -21.43 10.49 37.11
C PRO A 701 -22.06 9.80 38.35
N THR A 702 -21.27 9.03 39.08
CA THR A 702 -21.67 8.35 40.33
C THR A 702 -20.80 8.77 41.51
N SER A 703 -21.36 8.74 42.73
CA SER A 703 -20.62 8.99 43.97
C SER A 703 -20.45 7.76 44.87
N ASN A 704 -21.21 6.69 44.60
CA ASN A 704 -21.20 5.44 45.38
C ASN A 704 -21.42 4.26 44.44
N ASN A 705 -22.67 3.84 44.26
CA ASN A 705 -23.02 2.70 43.41
C ASN A 705 -23.60 3.19 42.08
N PHE A 706 -23.41 2.41 41.03
CA PHE A 706 -24.10 2.60 39.75
C PHE A 706 -24.71 1.28 39.26
N ILE A 707 -25.72 1.41 38.42
CA ILE A 707 -26.39 0.30 37.78
C ILE A 707 -25.87 0.19 36.35
N ILE A 708 -25.47 -1.02 35.98
CA ILE A 708 -25.16 -1.42 34.61
C ILE A 708 -26.37 -2.19 34.09
N GLU A 709 -27.01 -1.68 33.05
CA GLU A 709 -28.12 -2.33 32.37
C GLU A 709 -27.62 -2.85 31.02
N THR A 710 -27.66 -4.17 30.85
CA THR A 710 -27.07 -4.85 29.69
C THR A 710 -28.09 -5.01 28.55
N PRO A 711 -27.60 -5.10 27.30
CA PRO A 711 -28.42 -5.44 26.12
C PRO A 711 -29.24 -6.72 26.28
N THR A 712 -30.31 -6.90 25.49
CA THR A 712 -31.29 -8.00 25.68
C THR A 712 -30.69 -9.39 25.52
N ASN A 713 -29.55 -9.48 24.81
CA ASN A 713 -28.94 -10.73 24.40
C ASN A 713 -27.85 -11.24 25.37
N VAL A 714 -27.51 -10.46 26.39
CA VAL A 714 -26.49 -10.80 27.40
C VAL A 714 -27.11 -11.67 28.49
N LYS A 715 -26.59 -12.90 28.67
CA LYS A 715 -27.04 -13.86 29.70
C LYS A 715 -26.10 -13.94 30.90
N SER A 716 -24.82 -13.80 30.61
CA SER A 716 -23.71 -13.68 31.54
C SER A 716 -22.81 -12.54 31.08
N ALA A 717 -22.12 -11.92 32.03
CA ALA A 717 -21.19 -10.84 31.74
C ALA A 717 -19.99 -10.89 32.69
N GLU A 718 -18.80 -10.67 32.15
CA GLU A 718 -17.64 -10.22 32.90
C GLU A 718 -17.56 -8.70 32.79
N VAL A 719 -17.27 -8.04 33.90
CA VAL A 719 -17.25 -6.59 33.96
C VAL A 719 -15.96 -6.14 34.60
N ASP A 720 -15.19 -5.38 33.83
CA ASP A 720 -13.94 -4.78 34.26
C ASP A 720 -14.12 -3.27 34.36
N LEU A 721 -13.73 -2.72 35.51
CA LEU A 721 -13.49 -1.30 35.65
C LEU A 721 -12.00 -1.06 35.38
N VAL A 722 -11.71 -0.41 34.27
CA VAL A 722 -10.38 -0.18 33.74
C VAL A 722 -9.98 1.28 33.96
N GLY A 723 -8.76 1.50 34.41
CA GLY A 723 -8.15 2.82 34.51
C GLY A 723 -7.87 3.42 33.14
N ILE A 724 -7.70 4.74 33.08
CA ILE A 724 -7.25 5.42 31.84
C ILE A 724 -5.81 5.06 31.44
N ASP A 725 -5.09 4.32 32.28
CA ASP A 725 -3.78 3.72 32.01
C ASP A 725 -3.89 2.28 31.49
N GLY A 726 -5.10 1.81 31.17
CA GLY A 726 -5.37 0.48 30.60
C GLY A 726 -5.48 -0.63 31.65
N ARG A 727 -5.13 -0.34 32.91
CA ARG A 727 -5.11 -1.38 33.95
C ARG A 727 -6.49 -1.68 34.49
N VAL A 728 -6.81 -2.97 34.58
CA VAL A 728 -8.01 -3.43 35.29
C VAL A 728 -7.88 -3.12 36.79
N ILE A 729 -8.80 -2.31 37.31
CA ILE A 729 -8.86 -1.91 38.72
C ILE A 729 -9.71 -2.91 39.51
N GLN A 730 -10.81 -3.37 38.92
CA GLN A 730 -11.74 -4.28 39.55
C GLN A 730 -12.50 -5.09 38.51
N SER A 731 -12.57 -6.41 38.70
CA SER A 731 -13.33 -7.35 37.86
C SER A 731 -14.46 -8.00 38.62
N LEU A 732 -15.59 -8.23 37.95
CA LEU A 732 -16.75 -8.92 38.49
C LEU A 732 -17.36 -9.84 37.42
N SER A 733 -17.62 -11.11 37.77
CA SER A 733 -18.27 -12.06 36.86
C SER A 733 -19.72 -12.33 37.31
N TRP A 734 -20.66 -12.25 36.37
CA TRP A 734 -22.07 -12.57 36.57
C TRP A 734 -22.50 -13.70 35.65
N THR A 735 -22.85 -14.84 36.25
CA THR A 735 -23.20 -16.06 35.52
C THR A 735 -24.70 -16.21 35.23
N SER A 736 -25.54 -15.36 35.82
CA SER A 736 -26.99 -15.33 35.56
C SER A 736 -27.57 -13.96 35.89
N LEU A 737 -27.89 -13.18 34.86
CA LEU A 737 -28.48 -11.85 35.02
C LEU A 737 -29.95 -11.92 35.42
N SER A 738 -30.41 -10.93 36.19
CA SER A 738 -31.82 -10.80 36.54
C SER A 738 -32.68 -10.62 35.28
N PRO A 739 -34.00 -10.93 35.30
CA PRO A 739 -34.89 -10.64 34.16
C PRO A 739 -34.89 -9.15 33.76
N ALA A 740 -34.54 -8.27 34.71
CA ALA A 740 -34.39 -6.84 34.50
C ALA A 740 -33.04 -6.44 33.87
N ARG A 741 -32.09 -7.37 33.71
CA ARG A 741 -30.76 -7.17 33.09
C ARG A 741 -29.91 -6.07 33.76
N LYS A 742 -30.14 -5.87 35.05
CA LYS A 742 -29.46 -4.86 35.87
C LYS A 742 -28.45 -5.50 36.80
N ILE A 743 -27.28 -4.89 36.83
CA ILE A 743 -26.14 -5.24 37.67
C ILE A 743 -25.81 -4.03 38.53
N GLU A 744 -25.68 -4.21 39.83
CA GLU A 744 -25.21 -3.14 40.72
C GLU A 744 -23.69 -3.25 40.89
N PHE A 745 -22.99 -2.14 40.65
CA PHE A 745 -21.55 -2.03 40.83
C PHE A 745 -21.25 -1.07 41.99
N ASP A 746 -20.46 -1.52 42.96
CA ASP A 746 -20.01 -0.73 44.11
C ASP A 746 -18.73 0.04 43.76
N ALA A 747 -18.83 1.37 43.62
CA ALA A 747 -17.69 2.25 43.39
C ALA A 747 -17.29 3.06 44.66
N SER A 748 -17.79 2.68 45.85
CA SER A 748 -17.52 3.40 47.09
C SER A 748 -16.04 3.40 47.50
N SER A 749 -15.27 2.38 47.10
CA SER A 749 -13.82 2.28 47.32
C SER A 749 -12.99 2.92 46.19
N ILE A 750 -13.59 3.16 45.02
CA ILE A 750 -12.91 3.66 43.82
C ILE A 750 -12.61 5.16 43.98
N PRO A 751 -11.36 5.63 43.76
CA PRO A 751 -11.03 7.05 43.85
C PRO A 751 -11.86 7.94 42.90
N THR A 752 -11.92 9.24 43.19
CA THR A 752 -12.49 10.21 42.23
C THR A 752 -11.67 10.16 40.94
N GLY A 753 -12.32 9.95 39.80
CA GLY A 753 -11.64 9.74 38.53
C GLY A 753 -12.60 9.39 37.39
N THR A 754 -12.03 9.25 36.20
CA THR A 754 -12.69 8.73 35.01
C THR A 754 -12.15 7.34 34.74
N TYR A 755 -13.04 6.42 34.41
CA TYR A 755 -12.74 5.01 34.22
C TYR A 755 -13.47 4.49 32.98
N ILE A 756 -13.00 3.38 32.44
CA ILE A 756 -13.67 2.65 31.37
C ILE A 756 -14.32 1.43 32.00
N LEU A 757 -15.62 1.27 31.81
CA LEU A 757 -16.34 0.06 32.16
C LEU A 757 -16.41 -0.82 30.92
N ARG A 758 -15.74 -1.97 30.95
CA ARG A 758 -15.80 -3.01 29.92
C ARG A 758 -16.76 -4.10 30.41
N VAL A 759 -17.66 -4.55 29.54
CA VAL A 759 -18.65 -5.58 29.81
C VAL A 759 -18.58 -6.62 28.70
N SER A 760 -17.98 -7.77 28.99
CA SER A 760 -17.74 -8.85 28.03
C SER A 760 -18.76 -9.98 28.23
N SER A 761 -19.33 -10.48 27.13
CA SER A 761 -20.25 -11.63 27.07
C SER A 761 -19.80 -12.54 25.93
N GLU A 762 -20.24 -13.82 25.90
CA GLU A 762 -19.68 -14.90 25.08
C GLU A 762 -19.25 -14.53 23.65
N ASN A 763 -19.97 -13.62 22.97
CA ASN A 763 -19.64 -13.17 21.60
C ASN A 763 -19.55 -11.64 21.43
N ARG A 764 -19.61 -10.83 22.50
CA ARG A 764 -19.62 -9.35 22.40
C ARG A 764 -19.03 -8.68 23.62
N THR A 765 -18.26 -7.62 23.37
CA THR A 765 -17.75 -6.73 24.40
C THR A 765 -18.34 -5.34 24.21
N PHE A 766 -18.81 -4.74 25.30
CA PHE A 766 -19.34 -3.38 25.35
C PHE A 766 -18.43 -2.54 26.23
N SER A 767 -18.19 -1.28 25.87
CA SER A 767 -17.45 -0.35 26.71
C SER A 767 -18.17 0.98 26.87
N THR A 768 -18.03 1.60 28.04
CA THR A 768 -18.52 2.96 28.29
C THR A 768 -17.69 3.62 29.38
N THR A 769 -17.62 4.94 29.35
CA THR A 769 -16.94 5.72 30.39
C THR A 769 -17.79 5.82 31.65
N VAL A 770 -17.17 5.75 32.83
CA VAL A 770 -17.79 6.00 34.13
C VAL A 770 -16.99 7.07 34.88
N SER A 771 -17.69 8.11 35.36
CA SER A 771 -17.11 9.17 36.18
C SER A 771 -17.46 8.95 37.66
N VAL A 772 -16.46 8.72 38.50
CA VAL A 772 -16.62 8.60 39.96
C VAL A 772 -16.28 9.95 40.62
N VAL A 773 -17.20 10.48 41.42
CA VAL A 773 -17.08 11.81 42.07
C VAL A 773 -17.44 11.70 43.55
N LYS A 774 -16.47 11.96 44.42
CA LYS A 774 -16.62 11.89 45.89
C LYS A 774 -16.65 13.24 46.58
#